data_AF-A0A2S4PTF4-F1
#
_entry.id   AF-A0A2S4PTF4-F1
#
_cell.length_a   1.000
_cell.length_b   1.000
_cell.length_c   1.000
_cell.angle_alpha   90.00
_cell.angle_beta   90.00
_cell.angle_gamma   90.00
#
_symmetry.space_group_name_H-M   'P 1'
#
loop_
_entity.id
_entity.type
_entity.pdbx_description
1 polymer ?
#
loop_
_entity_poly.entity_id
_entity_poly.type
_entity_poly.pdbx_seq_one_letter_code
_entity_poly.pdbx_strand_id
1 'polypeptide(L)'
;PGTKVVNQSPAGSIVPEVGVDKPCLLDFEKLAEYIIPRQVFCNHYIMVCDPQSLYRILGHPVCIQNPKYKRNEFIFNFCIVIKADVDPSPYETVVRRLVSTFTEMEIQNQFLSEEEEKLEGVSVIQGRRSIAALLEIIKEDLNNYNECMIPVDDANTINLKLFPIRRPPPPVKSWQVPVPKINLLQRLDVTWDLTLAKVTRYVDGIREVRRVAIESDVSIELTKVALQHLLYYDTILMVDMFFFSNIYAPNSFIGEFIANKDDMQDECLNYVCNNGPIIEKYYLCRLFTSLGLDRSLTEWIKFHRNEGLDIVNYIDVRRFIQFGIIKGFLYRVHAYAVSSQRIASLHRENNFKTQLKEVGNTIETYTDGCHCFDEITVEMNLSKNQILMELQEFPPCDIEIIYRYTTLSSLPEMKVDPIRAKQLISALNTVQDRIVAKASTRCVRLVAVSKLKPASDILAIYQEGHRNFGENYYQELEEKAAILPNDIKWHFIGGLQSSKLRDSQLSFLQESLVKEILSRESLILSLLKLPTYNNTNVLEDKCKLLSSKIPNLYLVSSVDSIKKATQLNLGRSSLSDSLPLNIHIQVNTSSEETKSGTAPGTETSELALHILKSCPHLHLLGLMTIGALNRSVTSGEEKENDDFKVLLQERDRLEEVLRNRSDEEHFHSRWGIEHKRKMDDASSPGNTSRKLELSMGMSNDFEVAVEMGSDEV
;
A
#
# COMPACT_ATOMS: atom_id res chain seq x y z
N PRO A 1 -44.73 -3.26 38.71
CA PRO A 1 -43.83 -4.23 38.07
C PRO A 1 -43.58 -3.88 36.60
N GLY A 2 -42.57 -3.05 36.36
CA GLY A 2 -42.12 -2.66 35.03
C GLY A 2 -40.88 -3.45 34.60
N THR A 3 -40.49 -3.27 33.34
CA THR A 3 -39.20 -3.71 32.79
C THR A 3 -38.06 -3.12 33.63
N LYS A 4 -37.31 -3.96 34.35
CA LYS A 4 -36.20 -3.54 35.23
C LYS A 4 -34.97 -4.42 35.00
N VAL A 5 -33.79 -3.85 35.16
CA VAL A 5 -32.55 -4.63 35.27
C VAL A 5 -32.55 -5.27 36.66
N VAL A 6 -32.46 -6.60 36.72
CA VAL A 6 -32.55 -7.36 37.98
C VAL A 6 -31.17 -7.56 38.61
N ASN A 7 -30.17 -7.90 37.80
CA ASN A 7 -28.80 -8.15 38.25
C ASN A 7 -27.80 -7.52 37.28
N GLN A 8 -26.71 -6.94 37.82
CA GLN A 8 -25.62 -6.34 37.06
C GLN A 8 -24.28 -6.61 37.76
N SER A 9 -23.21 -6.82 37.00
CA SER A 9 -21.86 -7.00 37.54
C SER A 9 -20.84 -6.20 36.72
N PRO A 10 -20.09 -5.24 37.31
CA PRO A 10 -20.15 -4.80 38.72
C PRO A 10 -21.46 -4.08 39.10
N ALA A 11 -21.81 -4.09 40.39
CA ALA A 11 -22.95 -3.34 40.93
C ALA A 11 -22.89 -1.84 40.56
N GLY A 12 -24.05 -1.22 40.32
CA GLY A 12 -24.19 0.20 39.93
C GLY A 12 -23.74 0.59 38.51
N SER A 13 -23.35 -0.37 37.66
CA SER A 13 -22.70 -0.05 36.37
C SER A 13 -23.66 0.41 35.26
N ILE A 14 -24.89 -0.11 35.22
CA ILE A 14 -25.91 0.22 34.20
C ILE A 14 -27.05 1.03 34.82
N VAL A 15 -27.55 0.59 35.98
CA VAL A 15 -28.58 1.30 36.77
C VAL A 15 -28.00 1.64 38.14
N PRO A 16 -28.24 2.83 38.71
CA PRO A 16 -27.78 3.17 40.05
C PRO A 16 -28.31 2.18 41.10
N GLU A 17 -27.44 1.75 42.01
CA GLU A 17 -27.76 0.79 43.06
C GLU A 17 -27.48 1.41 44.44
N VAL A 18 -28.32 1.10 45.43
CA VAL A 18 -28.26 1.73 46.76
C VAL A 18 -26.96 1.34 47.46
N GLY A 19 -26.06 2.30 47.67
CA GLY A 19 -24.79 2.11 48.38
C GLY A 19 -23.53 2.05 47.51
N VAL A 20 -23.61 2.35 46.20
CA VAL A 20 -22.46 2.37 45.28
C VAL A 20 -22.35 3.73 44.57
N ASP A 21 -21.38 4.55 44.98
CA ASP A 21 -21.03 5.85 44.34
C ASP A 21 -20.08 5.65 43.15
N LYS A 22 -20.52 4.94 42.10
CA LYS A 22 -19.74 4.75 40.87
C LYS A 22 -20.47 5.38 39.68
N PRO A 23 -19.78 6.13 38.79
CA PRO A 23 -20.41 6.68 37.59
C PRO A 23 -20.92 5.55 36.68
N CYS A 24 -22.15 5.68 36.18
CA CYS A 24 -22.75 4.72 35.26
C CYS A 24 -21.95 4.65 33.95
N LEU A 25 -21.76 3.45 33.42
CA LEU A 25 -20.99 3.20 32.19
C LEU A 25 -21.75 3.58 30.92
N LEU A 26 -23.09 3.60 30.98
CA LEU A 26 -23.99 3.75 29.84
C LEU A 26 -25.16 4.65 30.21
N ASP A 27 -25.70 5.38 29.23
CA ASP A 27 -26.97 6.11 29.35
C ASP A 27 -28.14 5.13 29.16
N PHE A 28 -28.60 4.54 30.26
CA PHE A 28 -29.62 3.49 30.26
C PHE A 28 -30.96 3.99 29.69
N GLU A 29 -31.34 5.26 29.87
CA GLU A 29 -32.62 5.78 29.39
C GLU A 29 -32.74 5.71 27.86
N LYS A 30 -31.62 5.92 27.14
CA LYS A 30 -31.57 5.86 25.67
C LYS A 30 -31.47 4.43 25.13
N LEU A 31 -30.89 3.52 25.90
CA LEU A 31 -30.61 2.14 25.47
C LEU A 31 -31.61 1.11 26.03
N ALA A 32 -32.51 1.52 26.94
CA ALA A 32 -33.47 0.65 27.61
C ALA A 32 -34.34 -0.16 26.65
N GLU A 33 -34.73 0.40 25.50
CA GLU A 33 -35.57 -0.30 24.51
C GLU A 33 -34.86 -1.50 23.86
N TYR A 34 -33.53 -1.47 23.78
CA TYR A 34 -32.72 -2.54 23.20
C TYR A 34 -32.18 -3.51 24.25
N ILE A 35 -31.92 -3.02 25.47
CA ILE A 35 -31.47 -3.84 26.61
C ILE A 35 -32.63 -4.64 27.20
N ILE A 36 -33.83 -4.05 27.24
CA ILE A 36 -35.08 -4.71 27.65
C ILE A 36 -36.00 -4.83 26.42
N PRO A 37 -35.70 -5.79 25.54
CA PRO A 37 -36.31 -5.88 24.23
C PRO A 37 -37.79 -6.23 24.31
N ARG A 38 -38.56 -5.57 23.44
CA ARG A 38 -39.95 -5.95 23.13
C ARG A 38 -39.98 -7.31 22.43
N GLN A 39 -41.15 -7.94 22.41
CA GLN A 39 -41.38 -9.26 21.79
C GLN A 39 -40.85 -9.39 20.34
N VAL A 40 -40.84 -8.28 19.58
CA VAL A 40 -40.32 -8.22 18.19
C VAL A 40 -38.84 -8.60 18.09
N PHE A 41 -38.06 -8.29 19.12
CA PHE A 41 -36.62 -8.53 19.15
C PHE A 41 -36.25 -9.90 19.74
N CYS A 42 -37.21 -10.62 20.32
CA CYS A 42 -36.97 -11.94 20.89
C CYS A 42 -36.48 -12.93 19.82
N ASN A 43 -35.61 -13.84 20.23
CA ASN A 43 -34.94 -14.86 19.42
C ASN A 43 -34.01 -14.31 18.32
N HIS A 44 -33.74 -13.01 18.32
CA HIS A 44 -32.74 -12.38 17.45
C HIS A 44 -31.52 -11.97 18.29
N TYR A 45 -30.33 -12.09 17.71
CA TYR A 45 -29.12 -11.57 18.35
C TYR A 45 -29.02 -10.07 18.09
N ILE A 46 -28.79 -9.30 19.14
CA ILE A 46 -28.82 -7.85 19.12
C ILE A 46 -27.44 -7.33 19.49
N MET A 47 -26.96 -6.39 18.68
CA MET A 47 -25.72 -5.68 18.89
C MET A 47 -26.02 -4.18 18.87
N VAL A 48 -25.80 -3.50 19.98
CA VAL A 48 -26.06 -2.05 20.09
C VAL A 48 -24.80 -1.34 20.55
N CYS A 49 -24.43 -0.29 19.84
CA CYS A 49 -23.35 0.60 20.25
C CYS A 49 -23.92 1.76 21.07
N ASP A 50 -23.18 2.15 22.11
CA ASP A 50 -23.47 3.36 22.88
C ASP A 50 -23.41 4.62 21.98
N PRO A 51 -24.18 5.70 22.25
CA PRO A 51 -24.13 6.92 21.45
C PRO A 51 -22.74 7.58 21.36
N GLN A 52 -21.87 7.37 22.36
CA GLN A 52 -20.50 7.85 22.35
C GLN A 52 -19.53 6.87 21.67
N SER A 53 -20.03 5.72 21.19
CA SER A 53 -19.27 4.64 20.55
C SER A 53 -18.10 4.12 21.38
N LEU A 54 -18.20 4.19 22.72
CA LEU A 54 -17.18 3.69 23.64
C LEU A 54 -17.40 2.19 23.95
N TYR A 55 -18.65 1.77 24.01
CA TYR A 55 -19.05 0.42 24.40
C TYR A 55 -20.05 -0.17 23.42
N ARG A 56 -20.07 -1.51 23.37
CA ARG A 56 -20.98 -2.32 22.58
C ARG A 56 -21.65 -3.34 23.49
N ILE A 57 -22.97 -3.39 23.40
CA ILE A 57 -23.84 -4.28 24.16
C ILE A 57 -24.24 -5.43 23.25
N LEU A 58 -23.97 -6.65 23.69
CA LEU A 58 -24.29 -7.89 23.01
C LEU A 58 -25.38 -8.60 23.80
N GLY A 59 -26.54 -8.82 23.19
CA GLY A 59 -27.69 -9.45 23.84
C GLY A 59 -28.39 -10.46 22.96
N HIS A 60 -29.04 -11.43 23.58
CA HIS A 60 -29.91 -12.37 22.88
C HIS A 60 -31.17 -12.60 23.72
N PRO A 61 -32.23 -11.80 23.53
CA PRO A 61 -33.45 -11.97 24.30
C PRO A 61 -34.25 -13.19 23.92
N VAL A 62 -34.83 -13.83 24.92
CA VAL A 62 -35.68 -15.01 24.76
C VAL A 62 -37.05 -14.74 25.37
N CYS A 63 -38.07 -15.24 24.69
CA CYS A 63 -39.45 -15.22 25.15
C CYS A 63 -39.93 -16.65 25.35
N ILE A 64 -40.25 -17.01 26.58
CA ILE A 64 -40.83 -18.31 26.95
C ILE A 64 -42.33 -18.13 27.09
N GLN A 65 -43.11 -18.73 26.20
CA GLN A 65 -44.57 -18.73 26.28
C GLN A 65 -45.05 -19.91 27.14
N ASN A 66 -45.67 -19.63 28.28
CA ASN A 66 -46.23 -20.66 29.14
C ASN A 66 -47.32 -20.07 30.05
N PRO A 67 -48.49 -20.73 30.18
CA PRO A 67 -49.58 -20.27 31.05
C PRO A 67 -49.19 -20.18 32.54
N LYS A 68 -48.07 -20.76 32.96
CA LYS A 68 -47.55 -20.66 34.34
C LYS A 68 -47.16 -19.23 34.74
N TYR A 69 -46.92 -18.33 33.77
CA TYR A 69 -46.48 -16.96 34.03
C TYR A 69 -47.64 -15.96 34.07
N LYS A 70 -47.54 -14.91 34.89
CA LYS A 70 -48.59 -13.87 35.10
C LYS A 70 -49.07 -13.17 33.82
N ARG A 71 -48.28 -13.19 32.74
CA ARG A 71 -48.61 -12.62 31.42
C ARG A 71 -48.73 -13.66 30.30
N ASN A 72 -48.79 -14.95 30.64
CA ASN A 72 -48.65 -16.10 29.73
C ASN A 72 -47.30 -16.16 28.98
N GLU A 73 -46.39 -15.23 29.25
CA GLU A 73 -45.05 -15.16 28.69
C GLU A 73 -44.07 -14.66 29.74
N PHE A 74 -42.82 -15.10 29.61
CA PHE A 74 -41.67 -14.65 30.38
C PHE A 74 -40.57 -14.23 29.42
N ILE A 75 -40.18 -12.95 29.46
CA ILE A 75 -39.15 -12.38 28.59
C ILE A 75 -37.96 -12.01 29.45
N PHE A 76 -36.78 -12.51 29.08
CA PHE A 76 -35.53 -12.11 29.70
C PHE A 76 -34.44 -11.92 28.63
N ASN A 77 -33.42 -11.15 28.98
CA ASN A 77 -32.29 -10.88 28.10
C ASN A 77 -30.99 -10.98 28.91
N PHE A 78 -29.99 -11.66 28.36
CA PHE A 78 -28.65 -11.68 28.91
C PHE A 78 -27.76 -10.79 28.05
N CYS A 79 -27.10 -9.81 28.67
CA CYS A 79 -26.25 -8.85 27.96
C CYS A 79 -24.80 -8.91 28.44
N ILE A 80 -23.85 -8.93 27.50
CA ILE A 80 -22.43 -8.69 27.75
C ILE A 80 -22.07 -7.33 27.17
N VAL A 81 -21.39 -6.49 27.95
CA VAL A 81 -20.91 -5.19 27.51
C VAL A 81 -19.40 -5.28 27.29
N ILE A 82 -18.96 -4.96 26.08
CA ILE A 82 -17.54 -4.91 25.69
C ILE A 82 -17.18 -3.50 25.23
N LYS A 83 -15.89 -3.18 25.16
CA LYS A 83 -15.43 -1.94 24.54
C LYS A 83 -15.63 -1.99 23.02
N ALA A 84 -15.82 -0.83 22.38
CA ALA A 84 -16.13 -0.74 20.95
C ALA A 84 -14.98 -1.14 20.01
N ASP A 85 -13.73 -1.12 20.50
CA ASP A 85 -12.51 -1.52 19.79
C ASP A 85 -12.30 -3.04 19.73
N VAL A 86 -13.04 -3.80 20.54
CA VAL A 86 -12.92 -5.27 20.64
C VAL A 86 -13.86 -5.96 19.63
N ASP A 87 -13.37 -7.03 19.00
CA ASP A 87 -14.18 -7.89 18.13
C ASP A 87 -15.29 -8.59 18.93
N PRO A 88 -16.58 -8.41 18.59
CA PRO A 88 -17.71 -9.00 19.31
C PRO A 88 -17.91 -10.50 19.01
N SER A 89 -17.32 -10.99 17.92
CA SER A 89 -17.61 -12.31 17.35
C SER A 89 -17.34 -13.48 18.33
N PRO A 90 -16.26 -13.49 19.15
CA PRO A 90 -16.06 -14.53 20.16
C PRO A 90 -17.15 -14.54 21.24
N TYR A 91 -17.61 -13.35 21.65
CA TYR A 91 -18.58 -13.17 22.73
C TYR A 91 -20.00 -13.53 22.30
N GLU A 92 -20.31 -13.48 21.00
CA GLU A 92 -21.60 -13.93 20.47
C GLU A 92 -21.88 -15.40 20.86
N THR A 93 -20.89 -16.27 20.70
CA THR A 93 -21.04 -17.69 21.03
C THR A 93 -21.31 -17.90 22.52
N VAL A 94 -20.66 -17.11 23.38
CA VAL A 94 -20.83 -17.13 24.84
C VAL A 94 -22.23 -16.63 25.22
N VAL A 95 -22.70 -15.51 24.66
CA VAL A 95 -24.05 -14.98 24.92
C VAL A 95 -25.11 -15.98 24.51
N ARG A 96 -25.01 -16.56 23.30
CA ARG A 96 -25.97 -17.56 22.83
C ARG A 96 -26.00 -18.81 23.72
N ARG A 97 -24.82 -19.30 24.13
CA ARG A 97 -24.72 -20.47 25.00
C ARG A 97 -25.32 -20.19 26.38
N LEU A 98 -24.99 -19.06 26.98
CA LEU A 98 -25.55 -18.63 28.28
C LEU A 98 -27.06 -18.52 28.23
N VAL A 99 -27.61 -17.86 27.21
CA VAL A 99 -29.05 -17.70 27.05
C VAL A 99 -29.75 -19.04 26.88
N SER A 100 -29.18 -19.97 26.09
CA SER A 100 -29.71 -21.34 25.97
C SER A 100 -29.73 -22.06 27.31
N THR A 101 -28.63 -22.00 28.07
CA THR A 101 -28.54 -22.66 29.38
C THR A 101 -29.50 -22.06 30.40
N PHE A 102 -29.61 -20.73 30.48
CA PHE A 102 -30.58 -20.07 31.37
C PHE A 102 -32.04 -20.33 30.96
N THR A 103 -32.32 -20.46 29.66
CA THR A 103 -33.65 -20.85 29.16
C THR A 103 -34.01 -22.26 29.63
N GLU A 104 -33.09 -23.21 29.51
CA GLU A 104 -33.28 -24.59 29.97
C GLU A 104 -33.50 -24.65 31.49
N MET A 105 -32.68 -23.93 32.27
CA MET A 105 -32.83 -23.85 33.73
C MET A 105 -34.17 -23.19 34.15
N GLU A 106 -34.66 -22.19 33.40
CA GLU A 106 -35.96 -21.56 33.64
C GLU A 106 -37.14 -22.49 33.32
N ILE A 107 -37.03 -23.32 32.28
CA ILE A 107 -38.04 -24.32 31.94
C ILE A 107 -38.12 -25.40 33.02
N GLN A 108 -36.96 -25.89 33.48
CA GLN A 108 -36.85 -26.99 34.45
C GLN A 108 -37.25 -26.56 35.87
N ASN A 109 -36.64 -25.48 36.37
CA ASN A 109 -36.63 -25.15 37.80
C ASN A 109 -37.15 -23.74 38.11
N GLN A 110 -37.68 -23.00 37.12
CA GLN A 110 -38.13 -21.60 37.27
C GLN A 110 -37.04 -20.72 37.90
N PHE A 111 -35.80 -20.95 37.49
CA PHE A 111 -34.60 -20.40 38.12
C PHE A 111 -34.57 -18.87 38.17
N LEU A 112 -34.99 -18.18 37.10
CA LEU A 112 -35.00 -16.73 36.98
C LEU A 112 -36.28 -16.11 37.58
N SER A 113 -37.43 -16.76 37.41
CA SER A 113 -38.71 -16.22 37.86
C SER A 113 -38.93 -16.36 39.38
N GLU A 114 -38.48 -17.45 40.01
CA GLU A 114 -38.60 -17.65 41.46
C GLU A 114 -37.64 -16.76 42.29
N GLU A 115 -36.52 -16.30 41.72
CA GLU A 115 -35.59 -15.39 42.40
C GLU A 115 -36.17 -13.96 42.47
N GLU A 116 -36.95 -13.54 41.46
CA GLU A 116 -37.65 -12.26 41.45
C GLU A 116 -38.70 -12.15 42.57
N GLU A 117 -39.44 -13.24 42.85
CA GLU A 117 -40.44 -13.25 43.94
C GLU A 117 -39.81 -13.24 45.35
N LYS A 118 -38.54 -13.64 45.48
CA LYS A 118 -37.82 -13.71 46.77
C LYS A 118 -37.10 -12.42 47.17
N LEU A 119 -36.85 -11.51 46.23
CA LEU A 119 -36.34 -10.15 46.53
C LEU A 119 -37.30 -9.33 47.42
N GLU A 120 -38.57 -9.74 47.52
CA GLU A 120 -39.58 -9.14 48.41
C GLU A 120 -39.81 -9.93 49.72
N GLY A 121 -39.18 -11.09 49.92
CA GLY A 121 -39.39 -11.95 51.09
C GLY A 121 -38.20 -12.84 51.42
N VAL A 122 -37.59 -12.60 52.59
CA VAL A 122 -36.41 -13.33 53.11
C VAL A 122 -36.69 -14.84 53.25
N SER A 123 -36.11 -15.65 52.36
CA SER A 123 -35.76 -17.04 52.66
C SER A 123 -34.65 -17.55 51.72
N VAL A 124 -33.50 -17.89 52.30
CA VAL A 124 -32.37 -18.51 51.63
C VAL A 124 -32.73 -19.98 51.37
N ILE A 125 -32.87 -20.37 50.10
CA ILE A 125 -32.95 -21.79 49.75
C ILE A 125 -31.54 -22.37 49.85
N GLN A 126 -31.36 -23.36 50.72
CA GLN A 126 -30.14 -24.16 50.79
C GLN A 126 -29.90 -24.87 49.46
N GLY A 127 -28.78 -24.56 48.81
CA GLY A 127 -28.25 -25.32 47.66
C GLY A 127 -28.24 -24.63 46.30
N ARG A 128 -28.82 -23.43 46.14
CA ARG A 128 -28.78 -22.67 44.86
C ARG A 128 -27.81 -21.48 44.95
N ARG A 129 -26.96 -21.30 43.93
CA ARG A 129 -26.12 -20.08 43.79
C ARG A 129 -26.99 -18.92 43.29
N SER A 130 -26.78 -17.71 43.82
CA SER A 130 -27.49 -16.51 43.35
C SER A 130 -27.06 -16.12 41.94
N ILE A 131 -27.96 -15.52 41.15
CA ILE A 131 -27.63 -15.05 39.79
C ILE A 131 -26.49 -14.02 39.84
N ALA A 132 -26.51 -13.11 40.82
CA ALA A 132 -25.45 -12.10 40.98
C ALA A 132 -24.06 -12.74 41.15
N ALA A 133 -23.95 -13.80 41.95
CA ALA A 133 -22.69 -14.53 42.13
C ALA A 133 -22.27 -15.27 40.85
N LEU A 134 -23.22 -15.86 40.10
CA LEU A 134 -22.91 -16.50 38.82
C LEU A 134 -22.37 -15.49 37.80
N LEU A 135 -22.97 -14.30 37.70
CA LEU A 135 -22.49 -13.25 36.80
C LEU A 135 -21.09 -12.77 37.15
N GLU A 136 -20.79 -12.64 38.43
CA GLU A 136 -19.46 -12.24 38.90
C GLU A 136 -18.40 -13.30 38.57
N ILE A 137 -18.68 -14.58 38.85
CA ILE A 137 -17.76 -15.68 38.52
C ILE A 137 -17.56 -15.80 37.00
N ILE A 138 -18.63 -15.73 36.21
CA ILE A 138 -18.52 -15.75 34.74
C ILE A 138 -17.62 -14.60 34.26
N LYS A 139 -17.82 -13.40 34.79
CA LYS A 139 -17.00 -12.24 34.42
C LYS A 139 -15.54 -12.43 34.82
N GLU A 140 -15.26 -12.91 36.03
CA GLU A 140 -13.88 -13.12 36.49
C GLU A 140 -13.18 -14.24 35.71
N ASP A 141 -13.84 -15.38 35.53
CA ASP A 141 -13.28 -16.53 34.82
C ASP A 141 -13.04 -16.23 33.33
N LEU A 142 -13.97 -15.56 32.66
CA LEU A 142 -13.79 -15.18 31.26
C LEU A 142 -12.64 -14.18 31.09
N ASN A 143 -12.44 -13.24 32.03
CA ASN A 143 -11.35 -12.26 31.95
C ASN A 143 -9.99 -12.86 32.34
N ASN A 144 -9.95 -13.83 33.26
CA ASN A 144 -8.70 -14.41 33.78
C ASN A 144 -8.24 -15.64 32.98
N TYR A 145 -9.17 -16.51 32.60
CA TYR A 145 -8.86 -17.83 32.03
C TYR A 145 -9.37 -18.02 30.59
N ASN A 146 -10.22 -17.12 30.08
CA ASN A 146 -10.93 -17.27 28.80
C ASN A 146 -11.81 -18.55 28.71
N GLU A 147 -12.00 -19.27 29.81
CA GLU A 147 -12.87 -20.42 29.92
C GLU A 147 -13.45 -20.49 31.32
N CYS A 148 -14.62 -21.10 31.44
CA CYS A 148 -15.41 -21.09 32.65
C CYS A 148 -16.21 -22.39 32.75
N MET A 149 -16.09 -23.08 33.88
CA MET A 149 -16.86 -24.28 34.23
C MET A 149 -17.49 -24.05 35.60
N ILE A 150 -18.79 -23.76 35.63
CA ILE A 150 -19.51 -23.47 36.87
C ILE A 150 -20.63 -24.51 37.07
N PRO A 151 -20.54 -25.37 38.09
CA PRO A 151 -21.67 -26.18 38.52
C PRO A 151 -22.70 -25.27 39.22
N VAL A 152 -23.91 -25.20 38.66
CA VAL A 152 -25.01 -24.36 39.16
C VAL A 152 -25.87 -25.12 40.16
N ASP A 153 -26.22 -26.37 39.82
CA ASP A 153 -26.95 -27.34 40.65
C ASP A 153 -26.45 -28.77 40.35
N ASP A 154 -27.07 -29.80 40.95
CA ASP A 154 -26.69 -31.20 40.75
C ASP A 154 -26.87 -31.70 39.31
N ALA A 155 -27.62 -30.99 38.46
CA ALA A 155 -27.98 -31.37 37.11
C ALA A 155 -27.35 -30.48 36.01
N ASN A 156 -26.97 -29.25 36.33
CA ASN A 156 -26.62 -28.19 35.39
C ASN A 156 -25.22 -27.62 35.65
N THR A 157 -24.37 -27.68 34.63
CA THR A 157 -23.04 -27.06 34.63
C THR A 157 -22.90 -26.12 33.43
N ILE A 158 -22.56 -24.87 33.70
CA ILE A 158 -22.24 -23.87 32.68
C ILE A 158 -20.81 -24.10 32.22
N ASN A 159 -20.64 -24.48 30.96
CA ASN A 159 -19.34 -24.63 30.31
C ASN A 159 -19.20 -23.62 29.17
N LEU A 160 -18.24 -22.70 29.30
CA LEU A 160 -17.99 -21.63 28.34
C LEU A 160 -16.50 -21.58 28.00
N LYS A 161 -16.20 -21.24 26.75
CA LYS A 161 -14.83 -21.01 26.29
C LYS A 161 -14.83 -19.92 25.23
N LEU A 162 -14.03 -18.88 25.46
CA LEU A 162 -13.75 -17.83 24.50
C LEU A 162 -12.65 -18.32 23.56
N PHE A 163 -13.01 -18.52 22.31
CA PHE A 163 -12.04 -18.86 21.27
C PHE A 163 -11.53 -17.57 20.61
N PRO A 164 -10.20 -17.36 20.56
CA PRO A 164 -9.65 -16.25 19.79
C PRO A 164 -9.92 -16.50 18.31
N ILE A 165 -10.63 -15.57 17.66
CA ILE A 165 -10.82 -15.65 16.21
C ILE A 165 -9.54 -15.14 15.57
N ARG A 166 -8.91 -16.03 14.79
CA ARG A 166 -7.75 -15.68 13.98
C ARG A 166 -8.21 -15.45 12.56
N ARG A 167 -7.47 -14.60 11.84
CA ARG A 167 -7.74 -14.38 10.42
C ARG A 167 -7.51 -15.68 9.64
N PRO A 168 -8.30 -15.93 8.59
CA PRO A 168 -8.05 -17.08 7.73
C PRO A 168 -6.63 -16.96 7.17
N PRO A 169 -5.84 -18.04 7.21
CA PRO A 169 -4.46 -18.03 6.74
C PRO A 169 -4.44 -17.92 5.21
N PRO A 170 -3.43 -17.26 4.63
CA PRO A 170 -3.29 -17.19 3.18
C PRO A 170 -3.12 -18.60 2.57
N PRO A 171 -3.49 -18.79 1.30
CA PRO A 171 -3.32 -20.08 0.63
C PRO A 171 -1.83 -20.44 0.53
N VAL A 172 -1.51 -21.68 0.89
CA VAL A 172 -0.15 -22.22 0.85
C VAL A 172 0.18 -22.65 -0.59
N LYS A 173 1.28 -22.11 -1.12
CA LYS A 173 1.75 -22.40 -2.48
C LYS A 173 2.72 -23.57 -2.50
N SER A 174 2.75 -24.33 -3.60
CA SER A 174 3.53 -25.58 -3.74
C SER A 174 5.05 -25.37 -3.64
N TRP A 175 5.52 -24.19 -4.03
CA TRP A 175 6.95 -23.81 -4.05
C TRP A 175 7.38 -23.00 -2.83
N GLN A 176 6.51 -22.83 -1.83
CA GLN A 176 6.91 -22.16 -0.59
C GLN A 176 7.61 -23.13 0.36
N VAL A 177 8.36 -22.58 1.31
CA VAL A 177 9.11 -23.32 2.33
C VAL A 177 8.53 -22.96 3.71
N PRO A 178 8.04 -23.95 4.47
CA PRO A 178 7.58 -23.73 5.84
C PRO A 178 8.78 -23.67 6.80
N VAL A 179 8.91 -22.55 7.52
CA VAL A 179 9.92 -22.30 8.54
C VAL A 179 9.28 -22.43 9.92
N PRO A 180 9.76 -23.34 10.79
CA PRO A 180 9.22 -23.48 12.13
C PRO A 180 9.60 -22.29 13.03
N LYS A 181 8.61 -21.66 13.67
CA LYS A 181 8.85 -20.62 14.71
C LYS A 181 9.14 -21.24 16.08
N ILE A 182 8.63 -22.45 16.30
CA ILE A 182 8.77 -23.20 17.54
C ILE A 182 9.38 -24.57 17.24
N ASN A 183 9.92 -25.24 18.25
CA ASN A 183 10.33 -26.64 18.10
C ASN A 183 9.10 -27.53 18.01
N LEU A 184 8.65 -27.78 16.77
CA LEU A 184 7.43 -28.54 16.50
C LEU A 184 7.53 -29.98 17.04
N LEU A 185 8.72 -30.60 16.95
CA LEU A 185 8.92 -31.98 17.41
C LEU A 185 8.70 -32.17 18.91
N GLN A 186 8.99 -31.15 19.71
CA GLN A 186 8.74 -31.19 21.17
C GLN A 186 7.26 -31.01 21.52
N ARG A 187 6.45 -30.48 20.60
CA ARG A 187 5.01 -30.24 20.80
C ARG A 187 4.12 -31.33 20.22
N LEU A 188 4.70 -32.25 19.43
CA LEU A 188 3.98 -33.39 18.89
C LEU A 188 3.47 -34.28 20.03
N ASP A 189 2.16 -34.49 20.06
CA ASP A 189 1.48 -35.42 20.96
C ASP A 189 0.72 -36.48 20.15
N VAL A 190 0.39 -37.61 20.78
CA VAL A 190 -0.35 -38.73 20.18
C VAL A 190 -1.76 -38.31 19.74
N THR A 191 -2.29 -37.23 20.31
CA THR A 191 -3.59 -36.65 19.95
C THR A 191 -3.58 -35.87 18.62
N TRP A 192 -2.40 -35.62 18.04
CA TRP A 192 -2.29 -34.87 16.79
C TRP A 192 -2.77 -35.70 15.60
N ASP A 193 -3.34 -35.01 14.62
CA ASP A 193 -3.74 -35.63 13.36
C ASP A 193 -2.55 -36.31 12.66
N LEU A 194 -2.78 -37.49 12.09
CA LEU A 194 -1.73 -38.30 11.47
C LEU A 194 -1.06 -37.59 10.29
N THR A 195 -1.81 -36.83 9.49
CA THR A 195 -1.25 -36.07 8.36
C THR A 195 -0.34 -34.97 8.87
N LEU A 196 -0.78 -34.24 9.90
CA LEU A 196 -0.04 -33.14 10.49
C LEU A 196 1.21 -33.65 11.22
N ALA A 197 1.13 -34.77 11.92
CA ALA A 197 2.26 -35.43 12.57
C ALA A 197 3.33 -35.91 11.57
N LYS A 198 2.91 -36.45 10.41
CA LYS A 198 3.82 -36.83 9.33
C LYS A 198 4.50 -35.62 8.71
N VAL A 199 3.73 -34.62 8.27
CA VAL A 199 4.23 -33.41 7.61
C VAL A 199 5.20 -32.63 8.51
N THR A 200 4.85 -32.45 9.78
CA THR A 200 5.61 -31.66 10.76
C THR A 200 7.06 -32.14 10.94
N ARG A 201 7.34 -33.44 10.74
CA ARG A 201 8.71 -34.00 10.87
C ARG A 201 9.67 -33.52 9.78
N TYR A 202 9.12 -33.09 8.64
CA TYR A 202 9.89 -32.65 7.47
C TYR A 202 9.90 -31.12 7.33
N VAL A 203 9.27 -30.39 8.27
CA VAL A 203 9.29 -28.92 8.33
C VAL A 203 10.57 -28.46 9.03
N ASP A 204 11.59 -28.15 8.23
CA ASP A 204 12.93 -27.75 8.70
C ASP A 204 13.35 -26.34 8.25
N GLY A 205 12.50 -25.63 7.52
CA GLY A 205 12.83 -24.32 6.94
C GLY A 205 13.70 -24.38 5.69
N ILE A 206 13.90 -25.56 5.08
CA ILE A 206 14.69 -25.75 3.86
C ILE A 206 13.85 -26.37 2.75
N ARG A 207 13.08 -27.43 3.05
CA ARG A 207 12.30 -28.18 2.06
C ARG A 207 11.03 -27.44 1.64
N GLU A 208 10.74 -27.40 0.34
CA GLU A 208 9.52 -26.84 -0.22
C GLU A 208 8.31 -27.76 0.00
N VAL A 209 7.09 -27.20 -0.04
CA VAL A 209 5.84 -27.95 0.22
C VAL A 209 5.71 -29.20 -0.64
N ARG A 210 6.06 -29.13 -1.94
CA ARG A 210 6.04 -30.31 -2.83
C ARG A 210 6.95 -31.43 -2.32
N ARG A 211 8.16 -31.09 -1.86
CA ARG A 211 9.13 -32.06 -1.35
C ARG A 211 8.75 -32.62 0.01
N VAL A 212 8.20 -31.77 0.88
CA VAL A 212 7.61 -32.21 2.16
C VAL A 212 6.50 -33.23 1.92
N ALA A 213 5.63 -33.02 0.93
CA ALA A 213 4.57 -33.96 0.59
C ALA A 213 5.13 -35.33 0.13
N ILE A 214 6.12 -35.32 -0.77
CA ILE A 214 6.76 -36.55 -1.28
C ILE A 214 7.48 -37.31 -0.16
N GLU A 215 8.27 -36.62 0.67
CA GLU A 215 9.06 -37.26 1.73
C GLU A 215 8.19 -37.72 2.92
N SER A 216 7.05 -37.07 3.15
CA SER A 216 6.07 -37.49 4.18
C SER A 216 5.10 -38.57 3.71
N ASP A 217 5.13 -38.93 2.41
CA ASP A 217 4.19 -39.86 1.77
C ASP A 217 2.72 -39.42 1.98
N VAL A 218 2.46 -38.14 1.69
CA VAL A 218 1.13 -37.50 1.80
C VAL A 218 0.83 -36.73 0.50
N SER A 219 -0.44 -36.70 0.09
CA SER A 219 -0.86 -35.90 -1.06
C SER A 219 -0.49 -34.42 -0.88
N ILE A 220 -0.10 -33.74 -1.96
CA ILE A 220 0.27 -32.32 -1.96
C ILE A 220 -0.88 -31.46 -1.42
N GLU A 221 -2.11 -31.74 -1.80
CA GLU A 221 -3.28 -30.96 -1.36
C GLU A 221 -3.54 -31.12 0.14
N LEU A 222 -3.41 -32.33 0.68
CA LEU A 222 -3.51 -32.57 2.13
C LEU A 222 -2.35 -31.90 2.89
N THR A 223 -1.16 -31.89 2.29
CA THR A 223 0.02 -31.23 2.87
C THR A 223 -0.18 -29.71 2.93
N LYS A 224 -0.73 -29.09 1.87
CA LYS A 224 -1.09 -27.67 1.85
C LYS A 224 -2.10 -27.32 2.95
N VAL A 225 -3.15 -28.12 3.11
CA VAL A 225 -4.15 -27.93 4.19
C VAL A 225 -3.51 -28.09 5.57
N ALA A 226 -2.66 -29.10 5.78
CA ALA A 226 -1.96 -29.30 7.04
C ALA A 226 -1.03 -28.12 7.40
N LEU A 227 -0.26 -27.62 6.42
CA LEU A 227 0.57 -26.42 6.60
C LEU A 227 -0.27 -25.16 6.81
N GLN A 228 -1.42 -25.05 6.15
CA GLN A 228 -2.35 -23.94 6.34
C GLN A 228 -2.93 -23.94 7.76
N HIS A 229 -3.22 -25.11 8.34
CA HIS A 229 -3.59 -25.23 9.76
C HIS A 229 -2.46 -24.80 10.69
N LEU A 230 -1.22 -25.21 10.43
CA LEU A 230 -0.05 -24.76 11.20
C LEU A 230 0.13 -23.23 11.11
N LEU A 231 -0.10 -22.65 9.92
CA LEU A 231 -0.04 -21.21 9.69
C LEU A 231 -1.17 -20.46 10.42
N TYR A 232 -2.38 -21.01 10.47
CA TYR A 232 -3.49 -20.45 11.26
C TYR A 232 -3.12 -20.35 12.76
N TYR A 233 -2.42 -21.38 13.28
CA TYR A 233 -1.94 -21.37 14.66
C TYR A 233 -0.63 -20.59 14.88
N ASP A 234 -0.09 -19.94 13.85
CA ASP A 234 1.16 -19.18 13.88
C ASP A 234 2.38 -19.97 14.37
N THR A 235 2.40 -21.29 14.10
CA THR A 235 3.51 -22.17 14.49
C THR A 235 4.62 -22.21 13.44
N ILE A 236 4.29 -21.85 12.20
CA ILE A 236 5.20 -21.80 11.05
C ILE A 236 5.08 -20.45 10.33
N LEU A 237 6.12 -20.09 9.59
CA LEU A 237 6.14 -18.99 8.62
C LEU A 237 6.34 -19.57 7.22
N MET A 238 5.63 -19.06 6.22
CA MET A 238 5.91 -19.42 4.82
C MET A 238 6.89 -18.43 4.21
N VAL A 239 8.02 -18.92 3.72
CA VAL A 239 9.01 -18.15 2.96
C VAL A 239 9.16 -18.72 1.56
N ASP A 240 9.79 -17.99 0.65
CA ASP A 240 10.05 -18.51 -0.69
C ASP A 240 11.31 -19.39 -0.73
N MET A 241 11.40 -20.23 -1.76
CA MET A 241 12.58 -21.07 -2.01
C MET A 241 13.87 -20.26 -2.15
N PHE A 242 14.91 -20.72 -1.45
CA PHE A 242 16.23 -20.10 -1.50
C PHE A 242 17.08 -20.70 -2.64
N PHE A 243 17.48 -19.86 -3.59
CA PHE A 243 18.51 -20.15 -4.59
C PHE A 243 19.57 -19.05 -4.62
N PHE A 244 20.81 -19.41 -4.97
CA PHE A 244 21.89 -18.43 -5.20
C PHE A 244 21.71 -17.59 -6.47
N SER A 245 20.81 -18.00 -7.37
CA SER A 245 20.42 -17.23 -8.56
C SER A 245 19.31 -16.21 -8.28
N ASN A 246 18.81 -16.15 -7.04
CA ASN A 246 17.77 -15.20 -6.64
C ASN A 246 18.35 -13.80 -6.42
N ILE A 247 17.46 -12.83 -6.51
CA ILE A 247 17.74 -11.40 -6.28
C ILE A 247 16.95 -10.99 -5.03
N TYR A 248 17.61 -10.32 -4.10
CA TYR A 248 17.01 -9.80 -2.88
C TYR A 248 17.42 -8.34 -2.71
N ALA A 249 16.49 -7.53 -2.21
CA ALA A 249 16.73 -6.13 -1.95
C ALA A 249 16.14 -5.72 -0.60
N PRO A 250 16.80 -4.79 0.12
CA PRO A 250 16.28 -4.25 1.37
C PRO A 250 15.10 -3.31 1.09
N ASN A 251 14.17 -3.25 2.03
CA ASN A 251 13.09 -2.25 2.03
C ASN A 251 13.40 -1.10 3.01
N SER A 252 12.46 -0.16 3.17
CA SER A 252 12.58 0.98 4.07
C SER A 252 12.78 0.61 5.55
N PHE A 253 12.36 -0.58 5.98
CA PHE A 253 12.50 -1.06 7.36
C PHE A 253 13.94 -1.48 7.70
N ILE A 254 14.88 -1.50 6.74
CA ILE A 254 16.30 -1.73 7.03
C ILE A 254 16.87 -0.73 8.04
N GLY A 255 16.29 0.48 8.12
CA GLY A 255 16.65 1.47 9.11
C GLY A 255 16.46 0.99 10.56
N GLU A 256 15.42 0.18 10.82
CA GLU A 256 15.19 -0.39 12.16
C GLU A 256 16.27 -1.41 12.54
N PHE A 257 16.73 -2.20 11.56
CA PHE A 257 17.86 -3.12 11.75
C PHE A 257 19.16 -2.36 12.03
N ILE A 258 19.45 -1.27 11.29
CA ILE A 258 20.64 -0.43 11.51
C ILE A 258 20.60 0.23 12.89
N ALA A 259 19.42 0.65 13.36
CA ALA A 259 19.22 1.22 14.69
C ALA A 259 19.30 0.20 15.84
N ASN A 260 19.48 -1.10 15.53
CA ASN A 260 19.48 -2.20 16.50
C ASN A 260 18.26 -2.21 17.42
N LYS A 261 17.07 -1.95 16.85
CA LYS A 261 15.81 -2.08 17.60
C LYS A 261 15.65 -3.52 18.07
N ASP A 262 15.22 -3.72 19.32
CA ASP A 262 14.99 -5.03 19.94
C ASP A 262 16.20 -6.00 19.87
N ASP A 263 17.43 -5.47 19.89
CA ASP A 263 18.68 -6.26 19.79
C ASP A 263 18.74 -7.17 18.53
N MET A 264 18.09 -6.75 17.44
CA MET A 264 17.99 -7.50 16.19
C MET A 264 19.35 -7.84 15.56
N GLN A 265 20.37 -6.99 15.73
CA GLN A 265 21.72 -7.27 15.20
C GLN A 265 22.40 -8.40 15.98
N ASP A 266 22.17 -8.47 17.30
CA ASP A 266 22.71 -9.53 18.16
C ASP A 266 22.04 -10.88 17.85
N GLU A 267 20.73 -10.87 17.66
CA GLU A 267 19.98 -12.05 17.21
C GLU A 267 20.47 -12.52 15.84
N CYS A 268 20.67 -11.59 14.90
CA CYS A 268 21.19 -11.89 13.57
C CYS A 268 22.58 -12.53 13.63
N LEU A 269 23.49 -11.98 14.45
CA LEU A 269 24.84 -12.50 14.60
C LEU A 269 24.82 -13.94 15.10
N ASN A 270 24.02 -14.24 16.13
CA ASN A 270 23.90 -15.58 16.69
C ASN A 270 23.24 -16.58 15.73
N TYR A 271 22.31 -16.12 14.91
CA TYR A 271 21.59 -16.98 13.97
C TYR A 271 22.45 -17.34 12.74
N VAL A 272 23.22 -16.37 12.24
CA VAL A 272 23.89 -16.43 10.94
C VAL A 272 25.33 -16.92 11.01
N CYS A 273 26.06 -16.61 12.08
CA CYS A 273 27.46 -16.97 12.20
C CYS A 273 27.63 -18.47 12.40
N ASN A 274 28.50 -19.08 11.59
CA ASN A 274 29.05 -20.40 11.87
C ASN A 274 30.21 -20.25 12.86
N ASN A 275 30.51 -21.30 13.65
CA ASN A 275 31.61 -21.31 14.64
C ASN A 275 32.90 -20.72 14.04
N GLY A 276 33.20 -19.46 14.37
CA GLY A 276 34.18 -18.63 13.68
C GLY A 276 34.55 -17.38 14.50
N PRO A 277 35.38 -16.48 13.95
CA PRO A 277 35.79 -15.26 14.64
C PRO A 277 34.59 -14.34 14.93
N ILE A 278 34.69 -13.55 15.99
CA ILE A 278 33.65 -12.57 16.36
C ILE A 278 33.55 -11.54 15.24
N ILE A 279 32.42 -11.51 14.54
CA ILE A 279 32.14 -10.53 13.48
C ILE A 279 31.54 -9.28 14.12
N GLU A 280 32.08 -8.11 13.80
CA GLU A 280 31.49 -6.84 14.26
C GLU A 280 30.15 -6.57 13.56
N LYS A 281 29.17 -6.06 14.30
CA LYS A 281 27.80 -5.77 13.82
C LYS A 281 27.75 -4.85 12.60
N TYR A 282 28.74 -3.96 12.48
CA TYR A 282 28.89 -3.07 11.33
C TYR A 282 28.96 -3.82 10.00
N TYR A 283 29.68 -4.96 9.96
CA TYR A 283 29.80 -5.74 8.73
C TYR A 283 28.47 -6.36 8.31
N LEU A 284 27.62 -6.79 9.25
CA LEU A 284 26.27 -7.27 8.93
C LEU A 284 25.42 -6.18 8.29
N CYS A 285 25.47 -4.96 8.85
CA CYS A 285 24.77 -3.81 8.29
C CYS A 285 25.26 -3.49 6.87
N ARG A 286 26.59 -3.49 6.64
CA ARG A 286 27.18 -3.28 5.32
C ARG A 286 26.75 -4.35 4.31
N LEU A 287 26.66 -5.61 4.74
CA LEU A 287 26.23 -6.71 3.87
C LEU A 287 24.76 -6.54 3.45
N PHE A 288 23.85 -6.24 4.40
CA PHE A 288 22.44 -6.04 4.05
C PHE A 288 22.20 -4.80 3.18
N THR A 289 22.92 -3.69 3.42
CA THR A 289 22.78 -2.47 2.60
C THR A 289 23.42 -2.61 1.21
N SER A 290 24.29 -3.59 1.01
CA SER A 290 24.89 -3.88 -0.30
C SER A 290 24.03 -4.76 -1.21
N LEU A 291 22.93 -5.32 -0.70
CA LEU A 291 21.95 -6.04 -1.51
C LEU A 291 21.17 -5.05 -2.38
N GLY A 292 20.90 -5.41 -3.63
CA GLY A 292 20.29 -4.51 -4.61
C GLY A 292 19.61 -5.29 -5.73
N LEU A 293 18.85 -4.56 -6.57
CA LEU A 293 18.04 -5.14 -7.65
C LEU A 293 18.89 -5.59 -8.86
N ASP A 294 20.15 -5.17 -8.93
CA ASP A 294 21.02 -5.29 -10.11
C ASP A 294 21.83 -6.60 -10.14
N ARG A 295 21.83 -7.38 -9.05
CA ARG A 295 22.74 -8.52 -8.88
C ARG A 295 22.05 -9.72 -8.26
N SER A 296 22.35 -10.91 -8.75
CA SER A 296 22.03 -12.16 -8.06
C SER A 296 22.89 -12.36 -6.81
N LEU A 297 22.44 -13.20 -5.87
CA LEU A 297 23.26 -13.54 -4.70
C LEU A 297 24.64 -14.12 -5.09
N THR A 298 24.72 -14.87 -6.18
CA THR A 298 25.98 -15.43 -6.68
C THR A 298 26.97 -14.33 -7.07
N GLU A 299 26.49 -13.31 -7.77
CA GLU A 299 27.31 -12.15 -8.17
C GLU A 299 27.66 -11.29 -6.97
N TRP A 300 26.71 -11.11 -6.04
CA TRP A 300 26.93 -10.41 -4.78
C TRP A 300 28.02 -11.06 -3.93
N ILE A 301 28.03 -12.40 -3.79
CA ILE A 301 29.10 -13.14 -3.10
C ILE A 301 30.45 -12.94 -3.79
N LYS A 302 30.48 -13.02 -5.13
CA LYS A 302 31.72 -12.82 -5.92
C LYS A 302 32.25 -11.39 -5.77
N PHE A 303 31.37 -10.40 -5.76
CA PHE A 303 31.72 -9.00 -5.57
C PHE A 303 32.44 -8.78 -4.23
N HIS A 304 31.87 -9.26 -3.12
CA HIS A 304 32.48 -9.11 -1.79
C HIS A 304 33.77 -9.92 -1.59
N ARG A 305 33.89 -11.08 -2.26
CA ARG A 305 35.15 -11.83 -2.31
C ARG A 305 36.25 -11.05 -3.02
N ASN A 306 35.93 -10.37 -4.11
CA ASN A 306 36.89 -9.57 -4.86
C ASN A 306 37.28 -8.28 -4.12
N GLU A 307 36.41 -7.73 -3.27
CA GLU A 307 36.74 -6.62 -2.36
C GLU A 307 37.58 -7.04 -1.14
N GLY A 308 37.88 -8.33 -0.97
CA GLY A 308 38.70 -8.84 0.14
C GLY A 308 37.94 -8.97 1.47
N LEU A 309 36.60 -9.02 1.47
CA LEU A 309 35.83 -9.35 2.67
C LEU A 309 35.74 -10.87 2.87
N ASP A 310 36.72 -11.44 3.58
CA ASP A 310 36.71 -12.87 3.96
C ASP A 310 35.60 -13.25 4.95
N ILE A 311 34.91 -12.25 5.51
CA ILE A 311 33.79 -12.39 6.47
C ILE A 311 32.64 -13.20 5.88
N VAL A 312 32.41 -13.11 4.56
CA VAL A 312 31.34 -13.86 3.86
C VAL A 312 31.52 -15.38 3.99
N ASN A 313 32.75 -15.88 4.23
CA ASN A 313 33.01 -17.30 4.40
C ASN A 313 32.58 -17.83 5.80
N TYR A 314 32.40 -16.95 6.77
CA TYR A 314 32.01 -17.30 8.15
C TYR A 314 30.50 -17.14 8.40
N ILE A 315 29.77 -16.65 7.41
CA ILE A 315 28.34 -16.36 7.44
C ILE A 315 27.60 -17.43 6.62
N ASP A 316 26.59 -18.08 7.21
CA ASP A 316 25.64 -18.88 6.42
C ASP A 316 24.73 -17.94 5.64
N VAL A 317 25.00 -17.78 4.33
CA VAL A 317 24.25 -16.89 3.43
C VAL A 317 22.75 -17.23 3.39
N ARG A 318 22.36 -18.51 3.55
CA ARG A 318 20.94 -18.88 3.57
C ARG A 318 20.28 -18.31 4.81
N ARG A 319 20.87 -18.54 5.99
CA ARG A 319 20.38 -18.01 7.26
C ARG A 319 20.39 -16.49 7.27
N PHE A 320 21.40 -15.87 6.67
CA PHE A 320 21.50 -14.41 6.52
C PHE A 320 20.29 -13.83 5.78
N ILE A 321 19.97 -14.39 4.61
CA ILE A 321 18.83 -13.94 3.80
C ILE A 321 17.50 -14.29 4.45
N GLN A 322 17.38 -15.48 5.01
CA GLN A 322 16.19 -15.94 5.72
C GLN A 322 15.88 -15.05 6.94
N PHE A 323 16.90 -14.62 7.69
CA PHE A 323 16.73 -13.69 8.80
C PHE A 323 16.12 -12.35 8.34
N GLY A 324 16.67 -11.78 7.27
CA GLY A 324 16.16 -10.52 6.71
C GLY A 324 14.71 -10.61 6.23
N ILE A 325 14.32 -11.75 5.65
CA ILE A 325 12.94 -12.01 5.20
C ILE A 325 12.02 -12.22 6.40
N ILE A 326 12.42 -13.01 7.40
CA ILE A 326 11.64 -13.28 8.62
C ILE A 326 11.36 -11.99 9.38
N LYS A 327 12.37 -11.13 9.53
CA LYS A 327 12.25 -9.84 10.20
C LYS A 327 11.59 -8.77 9.32
N GLY A 328 11.34 -9.06 8.06
CA GLY A 328 10.53 -8.23 7.16
C GLY A 328 11.24 -7.00 6.61
N PHE A 329 12.57 -6.90 6.69
CA PHE A 329 13.34 -5.80 6.09
C PHE A 329 13.98 -6.15 4.74
N LEU A 330 13.91 -7.42 4.32
CA LEU A 330 14.39 -7.91 3.04
C LEU A 330 13.22 -8.53 2.26
N TYR A 331 13.15 -8.25 0.96
CA TYR A 331 12.18 -8.88 0.06
C TYR A 331 12.86 -9.55 -1.13
N ARG A 332 12.17 -10.54 -1.71
CA ARG A 332 12.63 -11.28 -2.87
C ARG A 332 12.02 -10.71 -4.16
N VAL A 333 12.84 -10.64 -5.20
CA VAL A 333 12.39 -10.31 -6.56
C VAL A 333 12.24 -11.61 -7.35
N HIS A 334 11.05 -11.85 -7.89
CA HIS A 334 10.74 -13.00 -8.73
C HIS A 334 10.72 -12.61 -10.20
N ALA A 335 11.08 -13.56 -11.05
CA ALA A 335 10.96 -13.44 -12.50
C ALA A 335 9.66 -14.09 -12.99
N TYR A 336 9.02 -13.45 -13.96
CA TYR A 336 7.77 -13.87 -14.60
C TYR A 336 7.97 -13.83 -16.11
N ALA A 337 7.55 -14.89 -16.81
CA ALA A 337 7.55 -14.90 -18.28
C ALA A 337 6.20 -14.40 -18.78
N VAL A 338 6.22 -13.50 -19.76
CA VAL A 338 5.03 -12.89 -20.33
C VAL A 338 5.06 -13.04 -21.84
N SER A 339 4.13 -13.79 -22.41
CA SER A 339 3.92 -13.86 -23.86
C SER A 339 2.80 -12.90 -24.27
N SER A 340 3.08 -12.04 -25.25
CA SER A 340 2.10 -11.11 -25.81
C SER A 340 0.96 -11.87 -26.51
N GLN A 341 1.27 -12.96 -27.21
CA GLN A 341 0.29 -13.84 -27.86
C GLN A 341 -0.60 -14.57 -26.85
N ARG A 342 -0.04 -15.05 -25.73
CA ARG A 342 -0.81 -15.72 -24.68
C ARG A 342 -1.77 -14.79 -23.97
N ILE A 343 -1.36 -13.57 -23.66
CA ILE A 343 -2.25 -12.54 -23.11
C ILE A 343 -3.39 -12.24 -24.10
N ALA A 344 -3.07 -12.07 -25.38
CA ALA A 344 -4.07 -11.82 -26.42
C ALA A 344 -5.07 -12.98 -26.60
N SER A 345 -4.67 -14.24 -26.40
CA SER A 345 -5.56 -15.40 -26.46
C SER A 345 -6.48 -15.49 -25.22
N LEU A 346 -5.96 -15.22 -24.03
CA LEU A 346 -6.75 -15.16 -22.78
C LEU A 346 -7.84 -14.08 -22.85
N HIS A 347 -7.55 -12.91 -23.44
CA HIS A 347 -8.57 -11.87 -23.66
C HIS A 347 -9.69 -12.31 -24.62
N ARG A 348 -9.42 -13.23 -25.55
CA ARG A 348 -10.46 -13.80 -26.44
C ARG A 348 -11.26 -14.91 -25.76
N GLU A 349 -10.64 -15.73 -24.92
CA GLU A 349 -11.27 -16.86 -24.21
C GLU A 349 -12.24 -16.43 -23.09
N ASN A 350 -12.06 -15.24 -22.50
CA ASN A 350 -12.98 -14.74 -21.47
C ASN A 350 -14.44 -14.52 -21.95
N ASN A 351 -14.72 -14.58 -23.26
CA ASN A 351 -16.07 -14.54 -23.82
C ASN A 351 -16.78 -15.91 -23.91
N PHE A 352 -16.10 -17.03 -23.64
CA PHE A 352 -16.69 -18.37 -23.61
C PHE A 352 -16.24 -19.14 -22.37
N LYS A 353 -16.90 -18.92 -21.24
CA LYS A 353 -16.82 -19.82 -20.08
C LYS A 353 -17.55 -21.14 -20.39
N THR A 354 -16.92 -22.05 -21.13
CA THR A 354 -17.26 -23.49 -21.03
C THR A 354 -16.19 -24.38 -21.64
N GLN A 355 -15.83 -25.43 -20.88
CA GLN A 355 -15.00 -26.60 -21.22
C GLN A 355 -13.50 -26.49 -20.94
N LEU A 356 -13.15 -26.62 -19.65
CA LEU A 356 -11.85 -27.10 -19.21
C LEU A 356 -11.79 -28.63 -19.37
N LYS A 357 -10.95 -29.09 -20.29
CA LYS A 357 -10.26 -30.39 -20.20
C LYS A 357 -8.83 -30.20 -20.66
N GLU A 358 -7.91 -30.45 -19.72
CA GLU A 358 -6.53 -30.92 -19.92
C GLU A 358 -5.94 -30.65 -21.30
N VAL A 359 -5.39 -29.45 -21.49
CA VAL A 359 -4.39 -29.22 -22.53
C VAL A 359 -3.04 -29.19 -21.82
N GLY A 360 -2.18 -30.15 -22.19
CA GLY A 360 -1.09 -30.67 -21.38
C GLY A 360 0.00 -29.68 -20.97
N ASN A 361 0.82 -30.13 -20.01
CA ASN A 361 2.03 -29.51 -19.47
C ASN A 361 2.93 -28.91 -20.55
N THR A 362 2.60 -27.71 -21.02
CA THR A 362 3.42 -26.92 -21.95
C THR A 362 3.73 -25.60 -21.26
N ILE A 363 4.98 -25.16 -21.37
CA ILE A 363 5.47 -23.93 -20.71
C ILE A 363 4.62 -22.69 -21.07
N GLU A 364 3.92 -22.73 -22.20
CA GLU A 364 2.93 -21.74 -22.69
C GLU A 364 1.81 -21.43 -21.70
N THR A 365 1.39 -22.38 -20.86
CA THR A 365 0.34 -22.11 -19.87
C THR A 365 0.81 -21.16 -18.77
N TYR A 366 2.12 -21.08 -18.55
CA TYR A 366 2.75 -20.30 -17.48
C TYR A 366 3.31 -18.96 -17.96
N THR A 367 3.16 -18.61 -19.23
CA THR A 367 3.61 -17.32 -19.82
C THR A 367 2.54 -16.23 -19.76
N ASP A 368 1.56 -16.35 -18.87
CA ASP A 368 0.48 -15.38 -18.65
C ASP A 368 0.89 -14.18 -17.77
N GLY A 369 2.10 -14.20 -17.20
CA GLY A 369 2.60 -13.18 -16.28
C GLY A 369 2.04 -13.27 -14.86
N CYS A 370 1.32 -14.34 -14.52
CA CYS A 370 0.82 -14.64 -13.18
C CYS A 370 1.65 -15.69 -12.46
N HIS A 371 2.33 -16.56 -13.20
CA HIS A 371 3.13 -17.65 -12.65
C HIS A 371 4.61 -17.28 -12.58
N CYS A 372 5.23 -17.46 -11.41
CA CYS A 372 6.64 -17.12 -11.22
C CYS A 372 7.55 -18.27 -11.67
N PHE A 373 8.82 -17.99 -11.95
CA PHE A 373 9.78 -19.03 -12.36
C PHE A 373 9.95 -20.15 -11.33
N ASP A 374 9.73 -19.87 -10.04
CA ASP A 374 9.80 -20.89 -8.98
C ASP A 374 8.62 -21.87 -9.07
N GLU A 375 7.44 -21.37 -9.40
CA GLU A 375 6.25 -22.18 -9.63
C GLU A 375 6.45 -23.10 -10.83
N ILE A 376 6.95 -22.56 -11.95
CA ILE A 376 7.28 -23.37 -13.14
C ILE A 376 8.33 -24.44 -12.80
N THR A 377 9.36 -24.06 -12.05
CA THR A 377 10.43 -24.98 -11.61
C THR A 377 9.84 -26.14 -10.81
N VAL A 378 8.97 -25.83 -9.85
CA VAL A 378 8.38 -26.82 -8.97
C VAL A 378 7.35 -27.66 -9.68
N GLU A 379 6.48 -27.10 -10.52
CA GLU A 379 5.38 -27.83 -11.17
C GLU A 379 5.84 -28.67 -12.37
N MET A 380 6.65 -28.08 -13.25
CA MET A 380 7.20 -28.75 -14.44
C MET A 380 8.48 -29.57 -14.15
N ASN A 381 9.06 -29.45 -12.95
CA ASN A 381 10.33 -30.09 -12.57
C ASN A 381 11.49 -29.72 -13.53
N LEU A 382 11.53 -28.46 -13.96
CA LEU A 382 12.54 -27.89 -14.87
C LEU A 382 13.48 -26.96 -14.11
N SER A 383 14.76 -26.95 -14.47
CA SER A 383 15.69 -25.93 -13.96
C SER A 383 15.45 -24.57 -14.62
N LYS A 384 15.82 -23.48 -13.95
CA LYS A 384 15.76 -22.11 -14.49
C LYS A 384 16.42 -21.99 -15.87
N ASN A 385 17.51 -22.70 -16.13
CA ASN A 385 18.19 -22.69 -17.43
C ASN A 385 17.38 -23.41 -18.51
N GLN A 386 16.75 -24.55 -18.17
CA GLN A 386 15.87 -25.27 -19.09
C GLN A 386 14.62 -24.45 -19.42
N ILE A 387 14.02 -23.78 -18.41
CA ILE A 387 12.91 -22.84 -18.61
C ILE A 387 13.32 -21.76 -19.61
N LEU A 388 14.49 -21.14 -19.44
CA LEU A 388 14.99 -20.12 -20.37
C LEU A 388 15.26 -20.68 -21.78
N MET A 389 15.74 -21.92 -21.90
CA MET A 389 15.96 -22.57 -23.20
C MET A 389 14.64 -22.87 -23.92
N GLU A 390 13.63 -23.37 -23.21
CA GLU A 390 12.30 -23.59 -23.77
C GLU A 390 11.63 -22.27 -24.16
N LEU A 391 11.81 -21.20 -23.38
CA LEU A 391 11.33 -19.86 -23.74
C LEU A 391 12.05 -19.26 -24.95
N GLN A 392 13.25 -19.73 -25.29
CA GLN A 392 13.99 -19.31 -26.50
C GLN A 392 13.46 -19.97 -27.78
N GLU A 393 12.72 -21.06 -27.70
CA GLU A 393 12.12 -21.73 -28.87
C GLU A 393 10.89 -20.97 -29.43
N PHE A 394 10.40 -19.96 -28.69
CA PHE A 394 9.28 -19.11 -29.08
C PHE A 394 9.64 -18.08 -30.15
N PRO A 395 8.65 -17.54 -30.88
CA PRO A 395 8.89 -16.51 -31.88
C PRO A 395 9.65 -15.30 -31.28
N PRO A 396 10.68 -14.78 -31.98
CA PRO A 396 11.42 -13.63 -31.50
C PRO A 396 10.48 -12.44 -31.28
N CYS A 397 10.63 -11.77 -30.13
CA CYS A 397 9.81 -10.65 -29.63
C CYS A 397 8.42 -10.99 -29.03
N ASP A 398 8.05 -12.25 -28.86
CA ASP A 398 6.78 -12.58 -28.18
C ASP A 398 6.90 -12.63 -26.65
N ILE A 399 8.05 -13.06 -26.13
CA ILE A 399 8.25 -13.30 -24.69
C ILE A 399 9.11 -12.20 -24.05
N GLU A 400 8.59 -11.62 -22.98
CA GLU A 400 9.27 -10.68 -22.09
C GLU A 400 9.40 -11.28 -20.67
N ILE A 401 10.56 -11.13 -20.04
CA ILE A 401 10.77 -11.54 -18.65
C ILE A 401 10.68 -10.31 -17.75
N ILE A 402 9.65 -10.28 -16.89
CA ILE A 402 9.41 -9.17 -15.97
C ILE A 402 9.85 -9.59 -14.57
N TYR A 403 10.58 -8.71 -13.89
CA TYR A 403 10.97 -8.89 -12.50
C TYR A 403 9.97 -8.15 -11.61
N ARG A 404 9.26 -8.87 -10.74
CA ARG A 404 8.33 -8.29 -9.76
C ARG A 404 8.69 -8.78 -8.37
N TYR A 405 8.55 -7.92 -7.37
CA TYR A 405 8.58 -8.36 -5.98
C TYR A 405 7.19 -8.87 -5.60
N THR A 406 7.13 -10.03 -4.96
CA THR A 406 5.88 -10.50 -4.36
C THR A 406 5.67 -9.65 -3.13
N THR A 407 4.79 -8.65 -3.20
CA THR A 407 4.20 -8.10 -1.99
C THR A 407 3.53 -9.27 -1.30
N LEU A 408 4.00 -9.65 -0.10
CA LEU A 408 3.25 -10.54 0.80
C LEU A 408 1.78 -10.15 0.66
N SER A 409 0.96 -11.11 0.27
CA SER A 409 -0.47 -10.90 0.02
C SER A 409 -1.08 -10.07 1.15
N SER A 410 -1.77 -9.01 0.75
CA SER A 410 -1.95 -7.73 1.46
C SER A 410 -0.70 -6.85 1.40
N LEU A 411 -0.68 -5.91 0.43
CA LEU A 411 -0.18 -4.57 0.79
C LEU A 411 -0.79 -4.31 2.17
N PRO A 412 0.00 -4.16 3.25
CA PRO A 412 -0.56 -3.61 4.46
C PRO A 412 -1.24 -2.33 3.98
N GLU A 413 -2.55 -2.23 4.20
CA GLU A 413 -3.27 -0.96 4.08
C GLU A 413 -2.29 0.11 4.53
N MET A 414 -1.90 1.00 3.61
CA MET A 414 -0.79 1.90 3.88
C MET A 414 -1.15 2.69 5.13
N LYS A 415 -0.54 2.31 6.26
CA LYS A 415 -1.00 2.75 7.57
C LYS A 415 -0.65 4.21 7.71
N VAL A 416 -1.67 5.05 7.68
CA VAL A 416 -1.54 6.47 7.97
C VAL A 416 -1.53 6.62 9.48
N ASP A 417 -0.46 7.19 10.03
CA ASP A 417 -0.41 7.57 11.44
C ASP A 417 -1.43 8.71 11.68
N PRO A 418 -2.44 8.52 12.55
CA PRO A 418 -3.49 9.51 12.78
C PRO A 418 -2.96 10.81 13.39
N ILE A 419 -1.86 10.78 14.15
CA ILE A 419 -1.26 11.98 14.75
C ILE A 419 -0.57 12.78 13.65
N ARG A 420 0.23 12.09 12.82
CA ARG A 420 0.91 12.70 11.67
C ARG A 420 -0.08 13.27 10.66
N ALA A 421 -1.16 12.55 10.37
CA ALA A 421 -2.22 13.01 9.48
C ALA A 421 -2.81 14.34 9.96
N LYS A 422 -3.23 14.44 11.23
CA LYS A 422 -3.76 15.69 11.79
C LYS A 422 -2.79 16.86 11.66
N GLN A 423 -1.49 16.62 11.88
CA GLN A 423 -0.47 17.66 11.72
C GLN A 423 -0.36 18.14 10.27
N LEU A 424 -0.32 17.22 9.30
CA LEU A 424 -0.24 17.53 7.87
C LEU A 424 -1.47 18.31 7.39
N ILE A 425 -2.65 17.88 7.82
CA ILE A 425 -3.93 18.50 7.45
C ILE A 425 -4.03 19.92 8.02
N SER A 426 -3.64 20.10 9.29
CA SER A 426 -3.58 21.43 9.91
C SER A 426 -2.62 22.37 9.19
N ALA A 427 -1.43 21.87 8.82
CA ALA A 427 -0.45 22.64 8.07
C ALA A 427 -0.96 23.02 6.66
N LEU A 428 -1.60 22.09 5.96
CA LEU A 428 -2.17 22.32 4.63
C LEU A 428 -3.28 23.39 4.68
N ASN A 429 -4.20 23.28 5.63
CA ASN A 429 -5.28 24.26 5.81
C ASN A 429 -4.73 25.65 6.14
N THR A 430 -3.71 25.73 7.00
CA THR A 430 -3.04 27.00 7.34
C THR A 430 -2.45 27.68 6.10
N VAL A 431 -1.80 26.92 5.22
CA VAL A 431 -1.25 27.45 3.97
C VAL A 431 -2.37 27.87 3.01
N GLN A 432 -3.42 27.07 2.90
CA GLN A 432 -4.56 27.37 2.04
C GLN A 432 -5.29 28.65 2.47
N ASP A 433 -5.47 28.87 3.78
CA ASP A 433 -6.05 30.09 4.32
C ASP A 433 -5.19 31.33 4.01
N ARG A 434 -3.86 31.21 4.11
CA ARG A 434 -2.92 32.28 3.75
C ARG A 434 -2.99 32.62 2.26
N ILE A 435 -3.11 31.61 1.40
CA ILE A 435 -3.30 31.81 -0.05
C ILE A 435 -4.61 32.53 -0.32
N VAL A 436 -5.72 32.07 0.26
CA VAL A 436 -7.05 32.70 0.08
C VAL A 436 -7.05 34.16 0.55
N ALA A 437 -6.38 34.46 1.67
CA ALA A 437 -6.26 35.82 2.18
C ALA A 437 -5.55 36.77 1.20
N LYS A 438 -4.57 36.28 0.43
CA LYS A 438 -3.79 37.07 -0.54
C LYS A 438 -4.35 37.04 -1.96
N ALA A 439 -5.00 35.95 -2.35
CA ALA A 439 -5.49 35.71 -3.71
C ALA A 439 -6.69 36.58 -4.12
N SER A 440 -7.29 37.32 -3.19
CA SER A 440 -8.47 38.15 -3.43
C SER A 440 -9.62 37.33 -4.05
N THR A 441 -9.96 37.56 -5.33
CA THR A 441 -11.01 36.84 -6.06
C THR A 441 -10.48 35.77 -7.02
N ARG A 442 -9.15 35.57 -7.07
CA ARG A 442 -8.50 34.59 -7.96
C ARG A 442 -8.39 33.23 -7.28
N CYS A 443 -8.57 32.18 -8.07
CA CYS A 443 -8.35 30.81 -7.61
C CYS A 443 -6.90 30.43 -7.89
N VAL A 444 -6.08 30.37 -6.86
CA VAL A 444 -4.68 29.93 -6.94
C VAL A 444 -4.59 28.46 -6.61
N ARG A 445 -3.91 27.68 -7.46
CA ARG A 445 -3.68 26.25 -7.28
C ARG A 445 -2.55 26.04 -6.28
N LEU A 446 -2.83 25.34 -5.19
CA LEU A 446 -1.81 24.86 -4.26
C LEU A 446 -1.30 23.49 -4.70
N VAL A 447 0.00 23.36 -4.91
CA VAL A 447 0.67 22.09 -5.24
C VAL A 447 1.51 21.63 -4.04
N ALA A 448 1.08 20.54 -3.40
CA ALA A 448 1.82 19.97 -2.28
C ALA A 448 3.08 19.23 -2.79
N VAL A 449 4.26 19.84 -2.63
CA VAL A 449 5.53 19.24 -3.03
C VAL A 449 5.90 18.09 -2.09
N SER A 450 5.84 16.86 -2.59
CA SER A 450 6.00 15.62 -1.83
C SER A 450 7.37 14.94 -1.99
N LYS A 451 8.35 15.63 -2.59
CA LYS A 451 9.73 15.13 -2.73
C LYS A 451 10.30 14.65 -1.37
N LEU A 452 10.91 13.48 -1.37
CA LEU A 452 11.48 12.83 -0.18
C LEU A 452 10.46 12.51 0.93
N LYS A 453 9.15 12.63 0.67
CA LYS A 453 8.08 12.27 1.61
C LYS A 453 7.50 10.90 1.30
N PRO A 454 7.19 10.09 2.32
CA PRO A 454 6.63 8.76 2.10
C PRO A 454 5.23 8.86 1.47
N ALA A 455 4.82 7.83 0.73
CA ALA A 455 3.48 7.77 0.14
C ALA A 455 2.35 7.80 1.19
N SER A 456 2.62 7.43 2.44
CA SER A 456 1.67 7.54 3.55
C SER A 456 1.28 8.99 3.87
N ASP A 457 2.22 9.94 3.79
CA ASP A 457 1.96 11.36 4.02
C ASP A 457 1.08 11.92 2.88
N ILE A 458 1.31 11.45 1.65
CA ILE A 458 0.53 11.81 0.46
C ILE A 458 -0.90 11.27 0.57
N LEU A 459 -1.06 10.00 1.00
CA LEU A 459 -2.36 9.40 1.20
C LEU A 459 -3.17 10.12 2.30
N ALA A 460 -2.52 10.54 3.39
CA ALA A 460 -3.16 11.31 4.45
C ALA A 460 -3.77 12.62 3.91
N ILE A 461 -3.00 13.36 3.09
CA ILE A 461 -3.45 14.61 2.48
C ILE A 461 -4.49 14.36 1.38
N TYR A 462 -4.35 13.25 0.64
CA TYR A 462 -5.31 12.82 -0.37
C TYR A 462 -6.69 12.50 0.21
N GLN A 463 -6.75 11.87 1.39
CA GLN A 463 -7.99 11.50 2.08
C GLN A 463 -8.84 12.73 2.45
N GLU A 464 -8.23 13.89 2.68
CA GLU A 464 -8.93 15.17 2.90
C GLU A 464 -9.42 15.86 1.62
N GLY A 465 -9.18 15.27 0.44
CA GLY A 465 -9.66 15.80 -0.84
C GLY A 465 -8.62 16.57 -1.66
N HIS A 466 -7.38 16.73 -1.17
CA HIS A 466 -6.31 17.32 -1.97
C HIS A 466 -5.88 16.37 -3.10
N ARG A 467 -5.53 16.93 -4.28
CA ARG A 467 -5.22 16.12 -5.47
C ARG A 467 -3.95 16.52 -6.22
N ASN A 468 -3.40 17.71 -6.01
CA ASN A 468 -2.26 18.22 -6.78
C ASN A 468 -0.95 18.01 -6.01
N PHE A 469 -0.12 17.07 -6.43
CA PHE A 469 1.15 16.77 -5.76
C PHE A 469 2.35 16.98 -6.68
N GLY A 470 3.41 17.58 -6.15
CA GLY A 470 4.62 17.92 -6.88
C GLY A 470 5.79 16.99 -6.57
N GLU A 471 6.44 16.44 -7.61
CA GLU A 471 7.63 15.59 -7.49
C GLU A 471 8.84 16.12 -8.26
N ASN A 472 10.03 15.89 -7.70
CA ASN A 472 11.30 16.32 -8.29
C ASN A 472 12.07 15.19 -8.99
N TYR A 473 11.85 13.94 -8.57
CA TYR A 473 12.61 12.79 -9.05
C TYR A 473 11.70 11.83 -9.78
N TYR A 474 12.08 11.45 -11.00
CA TYR A 474 11.28 10.56 -11.84
C TYR A 474 11.05 9.20 -11.16
N GLN A 475 12.08 8.61 -10.55
CA GLN A 475 11.95 7.30 -9.89
C GLN A 475 10.96 7.35 -8.72
N GLU A 476 11.04 8.40 -7.89
CA GLU A 476 10.14 8.59 -6.75
C GLU A 476 8.69 8.77 -7.22
N LEU A 477 8.48 9.50 -8.32
CA LEU A 477 7.17 9.68 -8.93
C LEU A 477 6.61 8.36 -9.51
N GLU A 478 7.43 7.57 -10.22
CA GLU A 478 7.02 6.28 -10.78
C GLU A 478 6.59 5.30 -9.67
N GLU A 479 7.37 5.21 -8.59
CA GLU A 479 7.07 4.36 -7.44
C GLU A 479 5.79 4.80 -6.72
N LYS A 480 5.62 6.11 -6.49
CA LYS A 480 4.45 6.68 -5.80
C LYS A 480 3.17 6.56 -6.64
N ALA A 481 3.25 6.86 -7.93
CA ALA A 481 2.10 6.77 -8.82
C ALA A 481 1.58 5.33 -8.96
N ALA A 482 2.44 4.32 -8.80
CA ALA A 482 2.05 2.91 -8.87
C ALA A 482 1.27 2.42 -7.64
N ILE A 483 1.47 3.04 -6.47
CA ILE A 483 0.87 2.59 -5.19
C ILE A 483 -0.25 3.50 -4.66
N LEU A 484 -0.34 4.73 -5.16
CA LEU A 484 -1.34 5.72 -4.76
C LEU A 484 -2.56 5.75 -5.71
N PRO A 485 -3.69 6.35 -5.29
CA PRO A 485 -4.87 6.48 -6.14
C PRO A 485 -4.60 7.17 -7.49
N ASN A 486 -5.22 6.64 -8.55
CA ASN A 486 -5.00 7.08 -9.93
C ASN A 486 -5.59 8.46 -10.27
N ASP A 487 -6.47 9.00 -9.43
CA ASP A 487 -7.08 10.34 -9.60
C ASP A 487 -6.20 11.49 -9.07
N ILE A 488 -5.04 11.16 -8.49
CA ILE A 488 -4.00 12.15 -8.17
C ILE A 488 -3.52 12.84 -9.45
N LYS A 489 -3.39 14.16 -9.40
CA LYS A 489 -2.81 15.00 -10.43
C LYS A 489 -1.34 15.23 -10.11
N TRP A 490 -0.46 14.51 -10.79
CA TRP A 490 0.99 14.65 -10.57
C TRP A 490 1.57 15.83 -11.35
N HIS A 491 2.38 16.62 -10.66
CA HIS A 491 3.13 17.75 -11.18
C HIS A 491 4.61 17.43 -11.13
N PHE A 492 5.29 17.37 -12.27
CA PHE A 492 6.74 17.19 -12.28
C PHE A 492 7.44 18.55 -12.32
N ILE A 493 8.14 18.88 -11.24
CA ILE A 493 8.79 20.20 -11.04
C ILE A 493 10.32 20.09 -10.96
N GLY A 494 10.88 18.88 -11.04
CA GLY A 494 12.32 18.65 -10.95
C GLY A 494 13.07 18.84 -12.28
N GLY A 495 14.40 18.87 -12.20
CA GLY A 495 15.25 19.02 -13.38
C GLY A 495 15.18 17.79 -14.31
N LEU A 496 14.58 17.96 -15.49
CA LEU A 496 14.63 16.96 -16.55
C LEU A 496 16.05 16.91 -17.13
N GLN A 497 16.77 15.80 -16.94
CA GLN A 497 18.02 15.55 -17.64
C GLN A 497 17.75 14.68 -18.86
N SER A 498 17.85 15.25 -20.07
CA SER A 498 18.00 14.42 -21.28
C SER A 498 19.37 13.77 -21.20
N SER A 499 19.47 12.45 -21.43
CA SER A 499 20.77 11.77 -21.51
C SER A 499 21.63 12.49 -22.56
N LYS A 500 22.67 13.21 -22.12
CA LYS A 500 23.77 13.58 -23.00
C LYS A 500 24.55 12.28 -23.21
N LEU A 501 24.47 11.69 -24.39
CA LEU A 501 25.58 10.86 -24.86
C LEU A 501 26.85 11.69 -24.63
N ARG A 502 27.79 11.18 -23.85
CA ARG A 502 29.01 11.90 -23.50
C ARG A 502 29.84 12.05 -24.77
N ASP A 503 29.63 13.16 -25.49
CA ASP A 503 30.38 13.53 -26.71
C ASP A 503 31.91 13.55 -26.48
N SER A 504 32.36 13.66 -25.21
CA SER A 504 33.77 13.68 -24.84
C SER A 504 34.52 12.35 -25.00
N GLN A 505 33.84 11.21 -25.17
CA GLN A 505 34.52 9.93 -25.47
C GLN A 505 34.60 9.63 -26.98
N LEU A 506 33.86 10.35 -27.82
CA LEU A 506 33.81 10.13 -29.27
C LEU A 506 34.82 10.97 -30.06
N SER A 507 35.48 11.95 -29.44
CA SER A 507 36.49 12.79 -30.13
C SER A 507 37.80 12.06 -30.47
N PHE A 508 37.96 10.80 -30.03
CA PHE A 508 39.19 10.02 -30.21
C PHE A 508 39.17 9.05 -31.41
N LEU A 509 38.02 8.88 -32.07
CA LEU A 509 37.90 7.98 -33.22
C LEU A 509 37.53 8.79 -34.46
N GLN A 510 38.38 8.75 -35.48
CA GLN A 510 38.13 9.40 -36.77
C GLN A 510 36.76 8.94 -37.31
N GLU A 511 35.91 9.90 -37.68
CA GLU A 511 34.54 9.66 -38.17
C GLU A 511 34.45 8.66 -39.34
N SER A 512 35.52 8.51 -40.12
CA SER A 512 35.58 7.54 -41.22
C SER A 512 35.62 6.09 -40.74
N LEU A 513 36.31 5.81 -39.64
CA LEU A 513 36.51 4.44 -39.13
C LEU A 513 35.24 3.89 -38.47
N VAL A 514 34.51 4.74 -37.74
CA VAL A 514 33.26 4.36 -37.07
C VAL A 514 32.17 4.01 -38.08
N LYS A 515 32.06 4.76 -39.18
CA LYS A 515 31.12 4.45 -40.28
C LYS A 515 31.49 3.16 -41.01
N GLU A 516 32.77 2.89 -41.21
CA GLU A 516 33.21 1.66 -41.89
C GLU A 516 32.97 0.41 -41.02
N ILE A 517 33.24 0.49 -39.71
CA ILE A 517 32.99 -0.57 -38.74
C ILE A 517 31.49 -0.88 -38.63
N LEU A 518 30.64 0.15 -38.49
CA LEU A 518 29.18 -0.03 -38.41
C LEU A 518 28.59 -0.61 -39.70
N SER A 519 29.12 -0.25 -40.87
CA SER A 519 28.64 -0.82 -42.13
C SER A 519 29.01 -2.31 -42.27
N ARG A 520 30.20 -2.72 -41.77
CA ARG A 520 30.64 -4.12 -41.80
C ARG A 520 29.97 -4.98 -40.74
N GLU A 521 29.65 -4.44 -39.57
CA GLU A 521 28.88 -5.12 -38.52
C GLU A 521 27.48 -5.50 -39.01
N SER A 522 26.79 -4.58 -39.71
CA SER A 522 25.46 -4.85 -40.27
C SER A 522 25.48 -6.00 -41.30
N LEU A 523 26.55 -6.11 -42.08
CA LEU A 523 26.71 -7.15 -43.09
C LEU A 523 27.02 -8.52 -42.46
N ILE A 524 27.89 -8.54 -41.44
CA ILE A 524 28.28 -9.76 -40.71
C ILE A 524 27.11 -10.32 -39.89
N LEU A 525 26.31 -9.46 -39.28
CA LEU A 525 25.11 -9.85 -38.53
C LEU A 525 24.01 -10.41 -39.45
N SER A 526 23.89 -9.91 -40.68
CA SER A 526 22.94 -10.44 -41.67
C SER A 526 23.34 -11.82 -42.21
N LEU A 527 24.65 -12.11 -42.29
CA LEU A 527 25.20 -13.36 -42.84
C LEU A 527 25.22 -14.51 -41.83
N LEU A 528 25.29 -14.23 -40.53
CA LEU A 528 25.41 -15.27 -39.48
C LEU A 528 24.08 -15.74 -38.88
N LYS A 529 22.93 -15.13 -39.19
CA LYS A 529 21.61 -15.47 -38.61
C LYS A 529 21.66 -15.70 -37.09
N LEU A 530 22.51 -14.98 -36.36
CA LEU A 530 22.52 -15.00 -34.90
C LEU A 530 21.51 -13.97 -34.37
N PRO A 531 20.81 -14.24 -33.27
CA PRO A 531 19.87 -13.30 -32.68
C PRO A 531 20.63 -12.05 -32.27
N THR A 532 20.13 -10.89 -32.70
CA THR A 532 20.61 -9.58 -32.28
C THR A 532 20.36 -9.42 -30.79
N TYR A 533 21.38 -9.70 -29.97
CA TYR A 533 21.40 -9.31 -28.57
C TYR A 533 21.58 -7.78 -28.56
N ASN A 534 20.47 -7.04 -28.53
CA ASN A 534 20.48 -5.59 -28.37
C ASN A 534 20.94 -5.24 -26.95
N ASN A 535 22.24 -5.41 -26.68
CA ASN A 535 22.92 -4.84 -25.52
C ASN A 535 23.26 -3.37 -25.80
N THR A 536 22.29 -2.63 -26.34
CA THR A 536 22.33 -1.19 -26.28
C THR A 536 21.47 -0.81 -25.09
N ASN A 537 22.11 -0.58 -23.94
CA ASN A 537 21.65 0.46 -23.04
C ASN A 537 21.72 1.79 -23.83
N VAL A 538 20.82 1.96 -24.80
CA VAL A 538 20.44 3.29 -25.24
C VAL A 538 19.80 3.87 -23.99
N LEU A 539 20.46 4.84 -23.38
CA LEU A 539 19.89 5.65 -22.31
C LEU A 539 18.56 6.22 -22.81
N GLU A 540 17.46 5.51 -22.59
CA GLU A 540 16.13 6.02 -22.92
C GLU A 540 15.96 7.36 -22.22
N ASP A 541 15.56 8.37 -22.99
CA ASP A 541 15.46 9.73 -22.48
C ASP A 541 14.42 9.77 -21.36
N LYS A 542 14.82 10.19 -20.16
CA LYS A 542 13.94 10.27 -18.98
C LYS A 542 12.66 11.06 -19.26
N CYS A 543 12.70 12.00 -20.21
CA CYS A 543 11.52 12.75 -20.65
C CYS A 543 10.47 11.86 -21.34
N LYS A 544 10.92 10.91 -22.17
CA LYS A 544 10.03 9.96 -22.86
C LYS A 544 9.43 8.96 -21.85
N LEU A 545 10.24 8.46 -20.92
CA LEU A 545 9.77 7.56 -19.85
C LEU A 545 8.73 8.23 -18.94
N LEU A 546 8.99 9.46 -18.49
CA LEU A 546 8.09 10.24 -17.63
C LEU A 546 6.68 10.36 -18.22
N SER A 547 6.59 10.67 -19.51
CA SER A 547 5.31 10.92 -20.19
C SER A 547 4.62 9.67 -20.73
N SER A 548 5.32 8.53 -20.83
CA SER A 548 4.76 7.26 -21.31
C SER A 548 4.30 6.33 -20.19
N LYS A 549 4.97 6.35 -19.03
CA LYS A 549 4.67 5.42 -17.93
C LYS A 549 3.65 5.92 -16.91
N ILE A 550 3.48 7.23 -16.77
CA ILE A 550 2.61 7.82 -15.74
C ILE A 550 1.36 8.40 -16.42
N PRO A 551 0.24 7.65 -16.47
CA PRO A 551 -0.96 8.09 -17.18
C PRO A 551 -1.60 9.32 -16.55
N ASN A 552 -1.59 9.43 -15.22
CA ASN A 552 -2.14 10.54 -14.45
C ASN A 552 -1.14 11.70 -14.21
N LEU A 553 -0.08 11.79 -15.03
CA LEU A 553 0.81 12.95 -15.06
C LEU A 553 0.06 14.16 -15.66
N TYR A 554 -0.24 15.15 -14.81
CA TYR A 554 -1.09 16.28 -15.13
C TYR A 554 -0.33 17.46 -15.74
N LEU A 555 0.85 17.79 -15.21
CA LEU A 555 1.66 18.95 -15.60
C LEU A 555 3.16 18.67 -15.46
N VAL A 556 3.97 19.19 -16.39
CA VAL A 556 5.43 19.23 -16.28
C VAL A 556 5.91 20.68 -16.36
N SER A 557 6.53 21.17 -15.30
CA SER A 557 6.87 22.59 -15.16
C SER A 557 8.32 22.95 -15.52
N SER A 558 9.17 21.94 -15.78
CA SER A 558 10.62 22.11 -15.96
C SER A 558 11.12 21.99 -17.41
N VAL A 559 10.27 22.37 -18.38
CA VAL A 559 10.62 22.33 -19.80
C VAL A 559 11.39 23.60 -20.18
N ASP A 560 12.66 23.45 -20.52
CA ASP A 560 13.58 24.56 -20.84
C ASP A 560 14.23 24.42 -22.23
N SER A 561 13.83 23.43 -23.03
CA SER A 561 14.48 23.17 -24.32
C SER A 561 13.59 22.40 -25.29
N ILE A 562 13.83 22.64 -26.59
CA ILE A 562 13.14 22.00 -27.72
C ILE A 562 13.27 20.47 -27.65
N LYS A 563 14.44 19.97 -27.24
CA LYS A 563 14.70 18.53 -27.09
C LYS A 563 13.78 17.90 -26.04
N LYS A 564 13.63 18.52 -24.86
CA LYS A 564 12.74 18.01 -23.80
C LYS A 564 11.29 17.98 -24.26
N ALA A 565 10.81 19.08 -24.86
CA ALA A 565 9.45 19.16 -25.39
C ALA A 565 9.18 18.05 -26.42
N THR A 566 10.10 17.84 -27.35
CA THR A 566 9.97 16.80 -28.39
C THR A 566 9.90 15.39 -27.77
N GLN A 567 10.75 15.09 -26.77
CA GLN A 567 10.76 13.78 -26.12
C GLN A 567 9.51 13.54 -25.26
N LEU A 568 9.00 14.57 -24.57
CA LEU A 568 7.74 14.50 -23.83
C LEU A 568 6.55 14.23 -24.77
N ASN A 569 6.54 14.86 -25.95
CA ASN A 569 5.50 14.61 -26.95
C ASN A 569 5.55 13.16 -27.47
N LEU A 570 6.75 12.64 -27.77
CA LEU A 570 6.94 11.25 -28.23
C LEU A 570 6.58 10.21 -27.16
N GLY A 571 6.83 10.51 -25.88
CA GLY A 571 6.40 9.63 -24.79
C GLY A 571 4.87 9.67 -24.64
N ARG A 572 4.28 10.86 -24.67
CA ARG A 572 2.81 11.01 -24.55
C ARG A 572 2.05 10.38 -25.74
N SER A 573 2.61 10.40 -26.95
CA SER A 573 1.99 9.78 -28.14
C SER A 573 1.86 8.26 -28.03
N SER A 574 2.60 7.61 -27.12
CA SER A 574 2.50 6.17 -26.89
C SER A 574 1.29 5.74 -26.06
N LEU A 575 0.58 6.68 -25.41
CA LEU A 575 -0.62 6.44 -24.62
C LEU A 575 -1.88 6.75 -25.44
N SER A 576 -2.56 5.72 -25.96
CA SER A 576 -3.66 5.86 -26.94
C SER A 576 -4.91 6.59 -26.46
N ASP A 577 -5.13 6.75 -25.15
CA ASP A 577 -6.36 7.33 -24.56
C ASP A 577 -6.10 8.52 -23.60
N SER A 578 -4.90 9.11 -23.59
CA SER A 578 -4.57 10.19 -22.64
C SER A 578 -4.81 11.60 -23.20
N LEU A 579 -5.31 12.50 -22.34
CA LEU A 579 -5.44 13.93 -22.65
C LEU A 579 -4.05 14.55 -22.94
N PRO A 580 -3.98 15.64 -23.73
CA PRO A 580 -2.74 16.38 -23.92
C PRO A 580 -2.08 16.75 -22.59
N LEU A 581 -0.76 16.55 -22.50
CA LEU A 581 0.01 16.86 -21.30
C LEU A 581 0.20 18.37 -21.18
N ASN A 582 -0.21 18.95 -20.04
CA ASN A 582 0.08 20.35 -19.76
C ASN A 582 1.56 20.56 -19.49
N ILE A 583 2.11 21.68 -19.97
CA ILE A 583 3.52 22.04 -19.82
C ILE A 583 3.64 23.51 -19.38
N HIS A 584 4.56 23.78 -18.44
CA HIS A 584 5.13 25.11 -18.27
C HIS A 584 6.53 25.21 -18.87
N ILE A 585 6.82 26.36 -19.48
CA ILE A 585 8.19 26.69 -19.88
C ILE A 585 8.90 27.27 -18.67
N GLN A 586 10.01 26.66 -18.27
CA GLN A 586 10.85 27.16 -17.19
C GLN A 586 11.74 28.29 -17.73
N VAL A 587 11.58 29.48 -17.17
CA VAL A 587 12.32 30.70 -17.55
C VAL A 587 13.35 31.02 -16.48
N ASN A 588 14.59 31.29 -16.88
CA ASN A 588 15.63 31.74 -15.95
C ASN A 588 15.51 33.26 -15.73
N THR A 589 14.77 33.66 -14.71
CA THR A 589 14.59 35.08 -14.34
C THR A 589 15.77 35.67 -13.56
N SER A 590 16.67 34.82 -13.05
CA SER A 590 17.72 35.22 -12.11
C SER A 590 18.99 35.76 -12.75
N SER A 591 19.11 35.66 -14.08
CA SER A 591 20.29 36.04 -14.87
C SER A 591 21.61 35.33 -14.46
N GLU A 592 21.52 34.27 -13.65
CA GLU A 592 22.66 33.42 -13.28
C GLU A 592 22.80 32.26 -14.28
N GLU A 593 23.97 32.13 -14.91
CA GLU A 593 24.24 31.08 -15.91
C GLU A 593 24.17 29.65 -15.35
N THR A 594 24.27 29.48 -14.04
CA THR A 594 24.25 28.18 -13.36
C THR A 594 22.83 27.62 -13.16
N LYS A 595 21.78 28.44 -13.32
CA LYS A 595 20.39 28.02 -13.10
C LYS A 595 19.75 27.49 -14.38
N SER A 596 18.84 26.52 -14.23
CA SER A 596 18.07 25.95 -15.34
C SER A 596 16.93 26.87 -15.79
N GLY A 597 16.60 26.81 -17.08
CA GLY A 597 15.54 27.60 -17.72
C GLY A 597 16.00 28.27 -19.01
N THR A 598 15.06 28.62 -19.88
CA THR A 598 15.35 29.43 -21.08
C THR A 598 15.62 30.87 -20.68
N ALA A 599 16.50 31.57 -21.42
CA ALA A 599 16.63 33.01 -21.26
C ALA A 599 15.33 33.72 -21.67
N PRO A 600 14.85 34.73 -20.91
CA PRO A 600 13.72 35.56 -21.34
C PRO A 600 14.04 36.19 -22.70
N GLY A 601 13.10 36.17 -23.64
CA GLY A 601 13.39 36.67 -24.98
C GLY A 601 13.09 35.67 -26.10
N THR A 602 13.94 35.72 -27.11
CA THR A 602 13.77 34.92 -28.33
C THR A 602 13.73 33.42 -28.05
N GLU A 603 14.55 32.92 -27.11
CA GLU A 603 14.59 31.49 -26.76
C GLU A 603 13.25 30.96 -26.24
N THR A 604 12.62 31.67 -25.29
CA THR A 604 11.30 31.30 -24.76
C THR A 604 10.23 31.31 -25.86
N SER A 605 10.28 32.30 -26.77
CA SER A 605 9.35 32.39 -27.89
C SER A 605 9.52 31.25 -28.90
N GLU A 606 10.77 30.91 -29.24
CA GLU A 606 11.09 29.81 -30.15
C GLU A 606 10.64 28.45 -29.58
N LEU A 607 10.87 28.22 -28.28
CA LEU A 607 10.41 27.01 -27.61
C LEU A 607 8.88 26.90 -27.60
N ALA A 608 8.17 27.98 -27.25
CA ALA A 608 6.71 28.01 -27.27
C ALA A 608 6.15 27.72 -28.67
N LEU A 609 6.72 28.33 -29.71
CA LEU A 609 6.34 28.10 -31.09
C LEU A 609 6.63 26.66 -31.54
N HIS A 610 7.75 26.07 -31.11
CA HIS A 610 8.05 24.66 -31.39
C HIS A 610 7.05 23.71 -30.73
N ILE A 611 6.66 23.97 -29.47
CA ILE A 611 5.62 23.19 -28.79
C ILE A 611 4.32 23.25 -29.60
N LEU A 612 3.90 24.46 -30.00
CA LEU A 612 2.66 24.66 -30.76
C LEU A 612 2.70 24.02 -32.17
N LYS A 613 3.83 24.05 -32.86
CA LYS A 613 3.94 23.49 -34.22
C LYS A 613 4.18 21.99 -34.25
N SER A 614 5.12 21.51 -33.43
CA SER A 614 5.71 20.18 -33.59
C SER A 614 5.23 19.17 -32.54
N CYS A 615 4.52 19.61 -31.49
CA CYS A 615 4.14 18.75 -30.36
C CYS A 615 2.61 18.70 -30.13
N PRO A 616 1.85 17.92 -30.92
CA PRO A 616 0.38 17.88 -30.83
C PRO A 616 -0.17 17.29 -29.52
N HIS A 617 0.61 16.47 -28.81
CA HIS A 617 0.19 15.84 -27.55
C HIS A 617 0.54 16.69 -26.31
N LEU A 618 1.06 17.90 -26.51
CA LEU A 618 1.39 18.85 -25.45
C LEU A 618 0.49 20.08 -25.52
N HIS A 619 0.10 20.56 -24.34
CA HIS A 619 -0.67 21.79 -24.14
C HIS A 619 0.20 22.81 -23.39
N LEU A 620 0.43 23.98 -23.98
CA LEU A 620 1.24 25.04 -23.36
C LEU A 620 0.39 25.81 -22.35
N LEU A 621 0.49 25.46 -21.08
CA LEU A 621 -0.36 26.03 -20.04
C LEU A 621 0.15 27.40 -19.56
N GLY A 622 1.47 27.57 -19.45
CA GLY A 622 2.03 28.72 -18.74
C GLY A 622 3.55 28.78 -18.69
N LEU A 623 4.05 29.68 -17.84
CA LEU A 623 5.48 29.88 -17.55
C LEU A 623 5.76 29.55 -16.08
N MET A 624 6.98 29.10 -15.80
CA MET A 624 7.45 28.77 -14.45
C MET A 624 8.81 29.43 -14.17
N THR A 625 9.03 29.89 -12.94
CA THR A 625 10.37 30.23 -12.46
C THR A 625 10.62 29.69 -11.06
N ILE A 626 11.86 29.31 -10.79
CA ILE A 626 12.35 28.97 -9.45
C ILE A 626 12.79 30.25 -8.70
N GLY A 627 13.17 31.31 -9.42
CA GLY A 627 13.69 32.56 -8.84
C GLY A 627 15.10 32.43 -8.23
N ALA A 628 15.61 33.53 -7.66
CA ALA A 628 16.88 33.56 -6.92
C ALA A 628 16.65 33.47 -5.41
N LEU A 629 17.32 32.51 -4.75
CA LEU A 629 17.21 32.28 -3.30
C LEU A 629 17.45 33.55 -2.48
N ASN A 630 18.44 34.35 -2.85
CA ASN A 630 18.77 35.59 -2.13
C ASN A 630 17.64 36.64 -2.23
N ARG A 631 16.91 36.67 -3.36
CA ARG A 631 15.79 37.61 -3.56
C ARG A 631 14.50 37.12 -2.88
N SER A 632 14.33 35.81 -2.73
CA SER A 632 13.24 35.19 -1.96
C SER A 632 13.34 35.39 -0.44
N VAL A 633 14.55 35.59 0.10
CA VAL A 633 14.74 35.82 1.56
C VAL A 633 14.54 37.29 1.92
N THR A 634 15.00 38.23 1.09
CA THR A 634 14.91 39.68 1.33
C THR A 634 13.49 40.24 1.08
N SER A 635 12.70 39.58 0.23
CA SER A 635 11.31 39.99 -0.08
C SER A 635 10.31 39.78 1.07
N GLY A 636 10.74 39.24 2.21
CA GLY A 636 9.95 39.30 3.45
C GLY A 636 9.81 40.72 4.02
N GLU A 637 10.71 41.64 3.65
CA GLU A 637 10.72 43.04 4.13
C GLU A 637 10.34 44.05 3.03
N GLU A 638 10.64 43.75 1.76
CA GLU A 638 10.26 44.57 0.59
C GLU A 638 9.15 43.89 -0.23
N LYS A 639 8.07 44.64 -0.55
CA LYS A 639 6.84 44.13 -1.22
C LYS A 639 7.02 43.59 -2.65
N GLU A 640 8.22 43.59 -3.22
CA GLU A 640 8.41 43.32 -4.64
C GLU A 640 9.59 42.39 -4.90
N ASN A 641 9.33 41.29 -5.63
CA ASN A 641 10.37 40.37 -6.11
C ASN A 641 10.60 40.59 -7.61
N ASP A 642 11.80 41.04 -7.97
CA ASP A 642 12.18 41.32 -9.35
C ASP A 642 12.09 40.08 -10.26
N ASP A 643 12.34 38.87 -9.75
CA ASP A 643 12.24 37.63 -10.53
C ASP A 643 10.80 37.44 -11.05
N PHE A 644 9.81 37.70 -10.20
CA PHE A 644 8.40 37.56 -10.56
C PHE A 644 7.98 38.65 -11.55
N LYS A 645 8.51 39.88 -11.44
CA LYS A 645 8.29 40.94 -12.43
C LYS A 645 8.82 40.56 -13.81
N VAL A 646 10.01 39.97 -13.88
CA VAL A 646 10.59 39.49 -15.15
C VAL A 646 9.70 38.41 -15.75
N LEU A 647 9.18 37.47 -14.95
CA LEU A 647 8.27 36.44 -15.44
C LEU A 647 6.94 37.01 -15.96
N LEU A 648 6.37 38.00 -15.26
CA LEU A 648 5.17 38.73 -15.68
C LEU A 648 5.38 39.43 -17.03
N GLN A 649 6.50 40.13 -17.19
CA GLN A 649 6.86 40.81 -18.43
C GLN A 649 7.05 39.81 -19.59
N GLU A 650 7.72 38.68 -19.34
CA GLU A 650 7.91 37.66 -20.36
C GLU A 650 6.59 36.97 -20.74
N ARG A 651 5.68 36.75 -19.78
CA ARG A 651 4.32 36.27 -20.06
C ARG A 651 3.59 37.22 -21.01
N ASP A 652 3.51 38.49 -20.67
CA ASP A 652 2.75 39.48 -21.44
C ASP A 652 3.31 39.63 -22.86
N ARG A 653 4.65 39.62 -22.97
CA ARG A 653 5.37 39.62 -24.25
C ARG A 653 5.08 38.37 -25.07
N LEU A 654 5.15 37.19 -24.46
CA LEU A 654 4.88 35.92 -25.16
C LEU A 654 3.42 35.82 -25.61
N GLU A 655 2.46 36.29 -24.79
CA GLU A 655 1.05 36.36 -25.19
C GLU A 655 0.84 37.24 -26.41
N GLU A 656 1.51 38.38 -26.50
CA GLU A 656 1.45 39.27 -27.67
C GLU A 656 2.04 38.59 -28.92
N VAL A 657 3.18 37.91 -28.79
CA VAL A 657 3.80 37.15 -29.89
C VAL A 657 2.87 36.03 -30.37
N LEU A 658 2.23 35.31 -29.46
CA LEU A 658 1.30 34.21 -29.79
C LEU A 658 0.01 34.73 -30.42
N ARG A 659 -0.52 35.88 -29.98
CA ARG A 659 -1.70 36.53 -30.57
C ARG A 659 -1.43 37.07 -31.98
N ASN A 660 -0.24 37.62 -32.23
CA ASN A 660 0.13 38.19 -33.53
C ASN A 660 0.48 37.13 -34.59
N ARG A 661 0.61 35.86 -34.22
CA ARG A 661 0.96 34.73 -35.10
C ARG A 661 -0.25 33.82 -35.39
N SER A 662 -1.46 34.39 -35.32
CA SER A 662 -2.77 33.72 -35.33
C SER A 662 -3.23 33.13 -36.68
N ASP A 663 -2.32 32.96 -37.64
CA ASP A 663 -2.64 32.49 -39.01
C ASP A 663 -2.99 30.99 -39.10
N GLU A 664 -2.91 30.23 -38.00
CA GLU A 664 -3.26 28.80 -37.96
C GLU A 664 -4.41 28.54 -36.96
N GLU A 665 -5.61 28.18 -37.46
CA GLU A 665 -6.83 27.93 -36.65
C GLU A 665 -6.62 26.94 -35.49
N HIS A 666 -5.66 26.02 -35.59
CA HIS A 666 -5.33 25.02 -34.56
C HIS A 666 -4.48 25.52 -33.39
N PHE A 667 -3.87 26.70 -33.47
CA PHE A 667 -3.07 27.22 -32.36
C PHE A 667 -3.92 27.76 -31.22
N HIS A 668 -5.11 28.27 -31.54
CA HIS A 668 -5.94 28.95 -30.56
C HIS A 668 -6.38 28.05 -29.42
N SER A 669 -6.60 26.74 -29.64
CA SER A 669 -7.03 25.81 -28.58
C SER A 669 -5.89 25.23 -27.73
N ARG A 670 -4.63 25.45 -28.12
CA ARG A 670 -3.46 24.69 -27.62
C ARG A 670 -2.56 25.43 -26.64
N TRP A 671 -2.90 26.67 -26.28
CA TRP A 671 -2.21 27.40 -25.22
C TRP A 671 -3.17 28.19 -24.32
N GLY A 672 -2.69 28.40 -23.09
CA GLY A 672 -3.33 29.20 -22.06
C GLY A 672 -4.68 28.67 -21.58
N ILE A 673 -5.27 29.41 -20.63
CA ILE A 673 -6.61 29.14 -20.10
C ILE A 673 -7.58 30.16 -20.69
N GLU A 674 -8.77 29.70 -21.05
CA GLU A 674 -9.84 30.55 -21.58
C GLU A 674 -10.65 31.20 -20.44
N HIS A 675 -10.56 32.52 -20.32
CA HIS A 675 -11.39 33.28 -19.38
C HIS A 675 -12.70 33.73 -20.07
N LYS A 676 -13.84 33.20 -19.60
CA LYS A 676 -15.16 33.79 -19.93
C LYS A 676 -15.27 35.17 -19.26
N ARG A 677 -15.32 36.25 -20.03
CA ARG A 677 -15.67 37.58 -19.50
C ARG A 677 -17.08 37.54 -18.86
N LYS A 678 -17.26 38.22 -17.73
CA LYS A 678 -18.59 38.48 -17.18
C LYS A 678 -19.44 39.23 -18.22
N MET A 679 -20.69 38.80 -18.38
CA MET A 679 -21.71 39.39 -19.26
C MET A 679 -22.09 40.81 -18.79
N ASP A 680 -21.30 41.85 -19.07
CA ASP A 680 -21.78 43.23 -18.85
C ASP A 680 -21.47 44.22 -19.99
N ASP A 681 -20.62 43.90 -20.97
CA ASP A 681 -20.33 44.80 -22.11
C ASP A 681 -20.65 44.17 -23.47
N ALA A 682 -21.91 44.33 -23.89
CA ALA A 682 -22.48 43.78 -25.14
C ALA A 682 -22.30 44.70 -26.36
N SER A 683 -21.09 45.17 -26.66
CA SER A 683 -20.88 46.02 -27.85
C SER A 683 -19.60 45.79 -28.66
N SER A 684 -18.90 44.66 -28.49
CA SER A 684 -17.77 44.29 -29.37
C SER A 684 -17.76 42.78 -29.65
N PRO A 685 -17.72 42.34 -30.92
CA PRO A 685 -17.77 40.92 -31.24
C PRO A 685 -16.43 40.24 -30.89
N GLY A 686 -16.49 39.25 -29.99
CA GLY A 686 -15.75 38.00 -30.12
C GLY A 686 -14.24 37.95 -29.85
N ASN A 687 -13.68 38.70 -28.90
CA ASN A 687 -12.27 38.50 -28.50
C ASN A 687 -12.17 37.73 -27.17
N THR A 688 -12.11 36.40 -27.24
CA THR A 688 -11.79 35.52 -26.10
C THR A 688 -10.35 35.76 -25.66
N SER A 689 -10.13 36.41 -24.51
CA SER A 689 -8.77 36.62 -23.99
C SER A 689 -8.26 35.35 -23.31
N ARG A 690 -7.37 34.62 -23.99
CA ARG A 690 -6.57 33.54 -23.38
C ARG A 690 -5.38 34.12 -22.64
N LYS A 691 -5.06 33.53 -21.49
CA LYS A 691 -3.98 33.96 -20.60
C LYS A 691 -3.09 32.76 -20.24
N LEU A 692 -1.78 32.97 -20.22
CA LEU A 692 -0.82 31.97 -19.75
C LEU A 692 -0.76 31.95 -18.21
N GLU A 693 -0.74 30.75 -17.63
CA GLU A 693 -0.62 30.53 -16.18
C GLU A 693 0.79 30.92 -15.70
N LEU A 694 0.91 31.45 -14.48
CA LEU A 694 2.19 31.69 -13.82
C LEU A 694 2.36 30.75 -12.64
N SER A 695 3.43 29.93 -12.69
CA SER A 695 3.88 29.07 -11.59
C SER A 695 5.12 29.69 -10.95
N MET A 696 4.93 30.33 -9.81
CA MET A 696 5.98 31.05 -9.09
C MET A 696 5.59 31.27 -7.62
N GLY A 697 6.58 31.23 -6.73
CA GLY A 697 6.37 31.33 -5.29
C GLY A 697 6.49 29.97 -4.61
N MET A 698 7.39 29.87 -3.64
CA MET A 698 7.62 28.71 -2.78
C MET A 698 7.30 29.07 -1.32
N SER A 699 7.61 28.19 -0.37
CA SER A 699 7.22 28.32 1.03
C SER A 699 7.59 29.66 1.71
N ASN A 700 8.64 30.34 1.25
CA ASN A 700 9.10 31.60 1.85
C ASN A 700 8.51 32.86 1.16
N ASP A 701 8.12 32.76 -0.11
CA ASP A 701 7.76 33.91 -0.95
C ASP A 701 6.43 33.74 -1.71
N PHE A 702 5.66 32.68 -1.42
CA PHE A 702 4.37 32.43 -2.08
C PHE A 702 3.34 33.54 -1.85
N GLU A 703 3.35 34.21 -0.69
CA GLU A 703 2.39 35.31 -0.45
C GLU A 703 2.64 36.48 -1.41
N VAL A 704 3.90 36.85 -1.59
CA VAL A 704 4.32 37.91 -2.52
C VAL A 704 4.03 37.48 -3.96
N ALA A 705 4.28 36.22 -4.30
CA ALA A 705 3.99 35.67 -5.61
C ALA A 705 2.47 35.70 -5.92
N VAL A 706 1.64 35.32 -4.94
CA VAL A 706 0.17 35.40 -5.06
C VAL A 706 -0.24 36.84 -5.25
N GLU A 707 0.24 37.81 -4.46
CA GLU A 707 -0.09 39.23 -4.63
C GLU A 707 0.29 39.76 -6.04
N MET A 708 1.43 39.33 -6.57
CA MET A 708 1.90 39.73 -7.91
C MET A 708 1.25 38.97 -9.08
N GLY A 709 0.35 38.03 -8.81
CA GLY A 709 -0.46 37.41 -9.85
C GLY A 709 -0.08 35.97 -10.19
N SER A 710 0.59 35.25 -9.30
CA SER A 710 0.79 33.80 -9.43
C SER A 710 -0.55 33.07 -9.44
N ASP A 711 -0.63 32.03 -10.26
CA ASP A 711 -1.78 31.16 -10.43
C ASP A 711 -1.53 29.77 -9.81
N GLU A 712 -0.26 29.39 -9.59
CA GLU A 712 0.18 28.14 -8.97
C GLU A 712 1.34 28.39 -7.98
N VAL A 713 1.22 27.85 -6.76
CA VAL A 713 2.21 27.94 -5.66
C VAL A 713 2.45 26.63 -4.92
#